data_AF-A0A1G8Y4S4-F1
#
_entry.id   AF-A0A1G8Y4S4-F1
#
_cell.length_a   1.000
_cell.length_b   1.000
_cell.length_c   1.000
_cell.angle_alpha   90.00
_cell.angle_beta   90.00
_cell.angle_gamma   90.00
#
_symmetry.space_group_name_H-M   'P 1'
#
loop_
_entity.id
_entity.type
_entity.pdbx_description
1 polymer ?
#
loop_
_entity_poly.entity_id
_entity_poly.type
_entity_poly.pdbx_seq_one_letter_code
_entity_poly.pdbx_strand_id
1 'polypeptide(L)'
;MRFRNASVRAKITALIVSLACLWAFAAWVTLREGANLLWAATVNSSVIEPSEPLVVELQRERRLTLSHLGTGASEEDERLREQRATTDALRAEFETSVSGTAADFAMDASLARRVTEVRAQLAQLSAVRAWVDDGRPDLSQAAGRYNALIDSFYRMYDSVAEFDDKEVAKAGRTLNEIYRAREMFAREDALLAGVFAKGGFTPAEHTEFVEVAGVFDYALNEQLPELPAEDRAAFDAWLKTTPVTRVQAMETQLLRHDPVSDALPVTGEEWRKSAEALLGSMQAVTVEGGDRLLERITPLAVGVIVRLILAGGLGLFAVIASIVLSITTSRQLLAQLKKLRNAAHELSDRRLPSVVERIGHGEDVDVAKEAPALDFGDDEIGQVGQAFNAVQRTAISVAAEQAELRRGIRDILLSLARRTQGLVHRQLTVLDVMERRETDPEELKELFRLDHLAIRMRRNAENLIVLSGSSPARTWRRSVPMVDVVRGALAEVEDYTRVSLMPMGDVVLVGRAVGDVIHLLAELIENAVSFSPPYTNVQVGGQLVANGYVLEIEDRGLGMKPEDLDAANARIADPPEFRITGTARLGLYVVSQLAKRHDIQVVLKSSPYGGTTVVVLLPQELVQLDPSPESRGSDEQDRLPRRQPAASVAGRSAPAGNVRSLRRVNPVPTADTSGNPAPPPAPVPDPVTRPERVVRREPGSRPAQSETPAEPEQQPVAEFTPSGLPLRVPQANLAPALRDDAPAQPDHEEDDDDRSPEEIRAMMGSLQSGTRLGRTRAAELIDDKPMDDQPGGGA
;
A
#
# COMPACT_ATOMS: atom_id res chain seq x y z
N MET A 1 -16.10 -6.82 -11.11
CA MET A 1 -15.19 -6.21 -12.11
C MET A 1 -13.74 -6.68 -11.88
N ARG A 2 -12.85 -6.58 -12.88
CA ARG A 2 -11.47 -7.14 -12.85
C ARG A 2 -10.47 -6.30 -12.03
N PHE A 3 -10.45 -6.46 -10.70
CA PHE A 3 -9.45 -5.80 -9.83
C PHE A 3 -8.04 -6.43 -9.79
N ARG A 4 -7.82 -7.60 -10.44
CA ARG A 4 -6.53 -8.33 -10.40
C ARG A 4 -5.32 -7.48 -10.84
N ASN A 5 -5.49 -6.61 -11.83
CA ASN A 5 -4.41 -5.77 -12.38
C ASN A 5 -4.43 -4.31 -11.88
N ALA A 6 -5.26 -3.98 -10.89
CA ALA A 6 -5.31 -2.63 -10.33
C ALA A 6 -4.02 -2.32 -9.55
N SER A 7 -3.50 -1.09 -9.71
CA SER A 7 -2.31 -0.64 -8.98
C SER A 7 -2.55 -0.62 -7.47
N VAL A 8 -1.48 -0.71 -6.67
CA VAL A 8 -1.56 -0.70 -5.19
C VAL A 8 -2.32 0.55 -4.70
N ARG A 9 -2.07 1.71 -5.31
CA ARG A 9 -2.83 2.95 -5.08
C ARG A 9 -4.34 2.74 -5.26
N ALA A 10 -4.78 2.24 -6.40
CA ALA A 10 -6.20 2.05 -6.70
C ALA A 10 -6.90 1.10 -5.72
N LYS A 11 -6.20 0.06 -5.24
CA LYS A 11 -6.73 -0.86 -4.22
C LYS A 11 -6.90 -0.17 -2.87
N ILE A 12 -5.91 0.60 -2.41
CA ILE A 12 -5.98 1.33 -1.13
C ILE A 12 -7.02 2.46 -1.21
N THR A 13 -7.11 3.19 -2.33
CA THR A 13 -8.15 4.20 -2.54
C THR A 13 -9.55 3.59 -2.50
N ALA A 14 -9.76 2.42 -3.09
CA ALA A 14 -11.05 1.72 -3.03
C ALA A 14 -11.43 1.32 -1.57
N LEU A 15 -10.47 0.85 -0.78
CA LEU A 15 -10.68 0.55 0.64
C LEU A 15 -11.02 1.80 1.47
N ILE A 16 -10.33 2.92 1.23
CA ILE A 16 -10.62 4.20 1.89
C ILE A 16 -12.02 4.71 1.52
N VAL A 17 -12.39 4.65 0.24
CA VAL A 17 -13.74 5.06 -0.21
C VAL A 17 -14.79 4.16 0.42
N SER A 18 -14.57 2.85 0.48
CA SER A 18 -15.46 1.90 1.16
C SER A 18 -15.62 2.24 2.65
N LEU A 19 -14.53 2.54 3.36
CA LEU A 19 -14.55 2.92 4.78
C LEU A 19 -15.26 4.27 4.99
N ALA A 20 -15.01 5.25 4.12
CA ALA A 20 -15.64 6.57 4.18
C ALA A 20 -17.15 6.49 3.88
N CYS A 21 -17.57 5.66 2.92
CA CYS A 21 -19.00 5.40 2.65
C CYS A 21 -19.67 4.67 3.81
N LEU A 22 -19.02 3.67 4.42
CA LEU A 22 -19.54 2.95 5.59
C LEU A 22 -19.70 3.90 6.79
N TRP A 23 -18.69 4.75 7.05
CA TRP A 23 -18.78 5.78 8.09
C TRP A 23 -19.87 6.81 7.79
N ALA A 24 -19.97 7.31 6.56
CA ALA A 24 -21.01 8.26 6.17
C ALA A 24 -22.42 7.68 6.31
N PHE A 25 -22.61 6.39 6.00
CA PHE A 25 -23.87 5.69 6.22
C PHE A 25 -24.22 5.56 7.71
N ALA A 26 -23.29 5.09 8.55
CA ALA A 26 -23.50 4.98 9.99
C ALA A 26 -23.75 6.35 10.64
N ALA A 27 -22.98 7.37 10.25
CA ALA A 27 -23.16 8.74 10.69
C ALA A 27 -24.51 9.33 10.22
N TRP A 28 -24.99 9.00 9.01
CA TRP A 28 -26.32 9.41 8.53
C TRP A 28 -27.46 8.79 9.35
N VAL A 29 -27.38 7.50 9.69
CA VAL A 29 -28.39 6.82 10.52
C VAL A 29 -28.47 7.48 11.91
N THR A 30 -27.34 7.62 12.61
CA THR A 30 -27.32 8.27 13.93
C THR A 30 -27.62 9.78 13.87
N LEU A 31 -27.31 10.46 12.75
CA LEU A 31 -27.72 11.84 12.54
C LEU A 31 -29.24 11.97 12.32
N ARG A 32 -29.90 11.00 11.68
CA ARG A 32 -31.38 10.97 11.59
C ARG A 32 -32.00 10.83 12.98
N GLU A 33 -31.50 9.90 13.81
CA GLU A 33 -31.94 9.75 15.21
C GLU A 33 -31.82 11.08 15.99
N GLY A 34 -30.65 11.75 15.91
CA GLY A 34 -30.43 13.04 16.55
C GLY A 34 -31.25 14.19 15.97
N ALA A 35 -31.54 14.17 14.66
CA ALA A 35 -32.37 15.16 14.00
C ALA A 35 -33.85 15.01 14.37
N ASN A 36 -34.38 13.78 14.49
CA ASN A 36 -35.76 13.53 14.93
C ASN A 36 -36.06 14.21 16.28
N LEU A 37 -35.12 14.20 17.24
CA LEU A 37 -35.26 14.89 18.52
C LEU A 37 -35.33 16.43 18.37
N LEU A 38 -34.53 17.00 17.47
CA LEU A 38 -34.57 18.45 17.16
C LEU A 38 -35.87 18.84 16.46
N TRP A 39 -36.40 18.00 15.58
CA TRP A 39 -37.68 18.22 14.92
C TRP A 39 -38.85 18.08 15.89
N ALA A 40 -38.84 17.11 16.81
CA ALA A 40 -39.83 16.99 17.88
C ALA A 40 -39.86 18.24 18.78
N ALA A 41 -38.70 18.75 19.20
CA ALA A 41 -38.60 20.01 19.95
C ALA A 41 -39.08 21.24 19.15
N THR A 42 -38.84 21.25 17.83
CA THR A 42 -39.32 22.30 16.93
C THR A 42 -40.85 22.24 16.79
N VAL A 43 -41.43 21.05 16.62
CA VAL A 43 -42.89 20.84 16.59
C VAL A 43 -43.54 21.21 17.91
N ASN A 44 -42.92 20.89 19.05
CA ASN A 44 -43.44 21.30 20.36
C ASN A 44 -43.55 22.82 20.45
N SER A 45 -42.43 23.53 20.26
CA SER A 45 -42.34 24.98 20.43
C SER A 45 -43.05 25.81 19.34
N SER A 46 -43.25 25.25 18.13
CA SER A 46 -43.93 25.97 17.03
C SER A 46 -45.40 25.59 16.81
N VAL A 47 -45.85 24.40 17.27
CA VAL A 47 -47.21 23.90 17.06
C VAL A 47 -47.94 23.61 18.37
N ILE A 48 -47.36 22.83 19.28
CA ILE A 48 -48.06 22.34 20.48
C ILE A 48 -48.15 23.42 21.55
N GLU A 49 -47.01 23.90 22.05
CA GLU A 49 -46.90 24.89 23.13
C GLU A 49 -47.67 26.20 22.86
N PRO A 50 -47.70 26.77 21.63
CA PRO A 50 -48.56 27.92 21.33
C PRO A 50 -50.07 27.59 21.25
N SER A 51 -50.43 26.32 21.13
CA SER A 51 -51.84 25.88 20.97
C SER A 51 -52.51 25.45 22.28
N GLU A 52 -51.75 24.98 23.28
CA GLU A 52 -52.28 24.66 24.61
C GLU A 52 -53.05 25.83 25.27
N PRO A 53 -52.51 27.06 25.37
CA PRO A 53 -53.26 28.18 25.94
C PRO A 53 -54.46 28.58 25.07
N LEU A 54 -54.34 28.49 23.74
CA LEU A 54 -55.45 28.79 22.82
C LEU A 54 -56.62 27.82 23.01
N VAL A 55 -56.37 26.53 23.24
CA VAL A 55 -57.42 25.55 23.58
C VAL A 55 -58.09 25.90 24.91
N VAL A 56 -57.32 26.28 25.95
CA VAL A 56 -57.89 26.65 27.27
C VAL A 56 -58.76 27.91 27.19
N GLU A 57 -58.35 28.93 26.44
CA GLU A 57 -59.17 30.14 26.28
C GLU A 57 -60.37 29.92 25.33
N LEU A 58 -60.28 29.01 24.35
CA LEU A 58 -61.44 28.53 23.59
C LEU A 58 -62.45 27.76 24.46
N GLN A 59 -61.99 26.94 25.40
CA GLN A 59 -62.85 26.27 26.39
C GLN A 59 -63.60 27.29 27.26
N ARG A 60 -62.92 28.37 27.68
CA ARG A 60 -63.53 29.48 28.44
C ARG A 60 -64.50 30.30 27.59
N GLU A 61 -64.18 30.55 26.32
CA GLU A 61 -65.07 31.26 25.39
C GLU A 61 -66.35 30.46 25.09
N ARG A 62 -66.24 29.13 24.93
CA ARG A 62 -67.39 28.21 24.88
C ARG A 62 -68.25 28.38 26.14
N ARG A 63 -67.64 28.27 27.32
CA ARG A 63 -68.31 28.36 28.63
C ARG A 63 -69.06 29.68 28.81
N LEU A 64 -68.44 30.82 28.50
CA LEU A 64 -69.10 32.12 28.59
C LEU A 64 -70.18 32.31 27.52
N THR A 65 -69.95 31.82 26.30
CA THR A 65 -70.96 31.84 25.22
C THR A 65 -72.24 31.11 25.65
N LEU A 66 -72.13 29.91 26.22
CA LEU A 66 -73.29 29.15 26.67
C LEU A 66 -73.99 29.81 27.88
N SER A 67 -73.23 30.40 28.80
CA SER A 67 -73.79 31.19 29.90
C SER A 67 -74.58 32.42 29.42
N HIS A 68 -74.08 33.11 28.38
CA HIS A 68 -74.73 34.29 27.77
C HIS A 68 -75.98 33.91 26.97
N LEU A 69 -75.97 32.79 26.24
CA LEU A 69 -77.19 32.24 25.63
C LEU A 69 -78.22 31.80 26.68
N GLY A 70 -77.75 31.31 27.84
CA GLY A 70 -78.61 30.95 28.97
C GLY A 70 -79.38 32.14 29.56
N THR A 71 -78.78 33.35 29.61
CA THR A 71 -79.49 34.59 29.99
C THR A 71 -80.30 35.20 28.83
N GLY A 72 -80.50 34.46 27.75
CA GLY A 72 -81.29 34.88 26.59
C GLY A 72 -80.60 35.93 25.71
N ALA A 73 -79.27 36.05 25.76
CA ALA A 73 -78.46 37.00 24.98
C ALA A 73 -78.96 38.47 25.06
N SER A 74 -79.51 38.86 26.21
CA SER A 74 -80.34 40.06 26.37
C SER A 74 -79.57 41.34 26.73
N GLU A 75 -78.33 41.22 27.21
CA GLU A 75 -77.43 42.34 27.54
C GLU A 75 -76.01 42.08 27.00
N GLU A 76 -75.24 43.15 26.76
CA GLU A 76 -73.91 43.06 26.17
C GLU A 76 -72.86 42.57 27.19
N ASP A 77 -72.52 41.27 27.15
CA ASP A 77 -71.59 40.66 28.11
C ASP A 77 -70.14 41.10 27.87
N GLU A 78 -69.69 42.03 28.73
CA GLU A 78 -68.32 42.54 28.74
C GLU A 78 -67.26 41.46 28.95
N ARG A 79 -67.54 40.44 29.78
CA ARG A 79 -66.59 39.36 30.07
C ARG A 79 -66.43 38.43 28.87
N LEU A 80 -67.52 38.16 28.15
CA LEU A 80 -67.47 37.44 26.87
C LEU A 80 -66.70 38.26 25.82
N ARG A 81 -66.87 39.59 25.80
CA ARG A 81 -66.13 40.49 24.89
C ARG A 81 -64.62 40.48 25.18
N GLU A 82 -64.23 40.55 26.45
CA GLU A 82 -62.84 40.43 26.90
C GLU A 82 -62.24 39.06 26.57
N GLN A 83 -62.97 37.97 26.89
CA GLN A 83 -62.54 36.60 26.59
C GLN A 83 -62.26 36.40 25.10
N ARG A 84 -63.15 36.89 24.23
CA ARG A 84 -62.98 36.80 22.77
C ARG A 84 -61.72 37.53 22.29
N ALA A 85 -61.35 38.65 22.90
CA ALA A 85 -60.13 39.37 22.60
C ALA A 85 -58.86 38.59 23.04
N THR A 86 -58.89 37.94 24.20
CA THR A 86 -57.81 37.04 24.66
C THR A 86 -57.63 35.86 23.70
N THR A 87 -58.71 35.19 23.29
CA THR A 87 -58.68 34.12 22.29
C THR A 87 -58.14 34.60 20.94
N ASP A 88 -58.48 35.82 20.53
CA ASP A 88 -58.02 36.40 19.25
C ASP A 88 -56.52 36.72 19.25
N ALA A 89 -55.97 37.15 20.39
CA ALA A 89 -54.53 37.34 20.56
C ALA A 89 -53.77 36.01 20.45
N LEU A 90 -54.22 34.98 21.18
CA LEU A 90 -53.62 33.65 21.15
C LEU A 90 -53.78 32.96 19.78
N ARG A 91 -54.89 33.19 19.06
CA ARG A 91 -55.04 32.74 17.67
C ARG A 91 -53.97 33.37 16.77
N ALA A 92 -53.74 34.68 16.88
CA ALA A 92 -52.74 35.38 16.07
C ALA A 92 -51.31 34.91 16.37
N GLU A 93 -51.01 34.59 17.63
CA GLU A 93 -49.74 33.99 18.06
C GLU A 93 -49.55 32.58 17.47
N PHE A 94 -50.53 31.69 17.64
CA PHE A 94 -50.53 30.35 17.04
C PHE A 94 -50.39 30.40 15.50
N GLU A 95 -51.21 31.21 14.82
CA GLU A 95 -51.15 31.39 13.35
C GLU A 95 -49.78 31.91 12.88
N THR A 96 -49.12 32.75 13.67
CA THR A 96 -47.76 33.23 13.38
C THR A 96 -46.74 32.11 13.54
N SER A 97 -46.81 31.36 14.64
CA SER A 97 -45.86 30.28 14.94
C SER A 97 -45.92 29.14 13.91
N VAL A 98 -47.12 28.66 13.58
CA VAL A 98 -47.31 27.60 12.57
C VAL A 98 -47.18 28.08 11.12
N SER A 99 -46.84 29.34 10.88
CA SER A 99 -46.46 29.88 9.56
C SER A 99 -44.96 30.16 9.43
N GLY A 100 -44.16 29.79 10.43
CA GLY A 100 -42.70 29.90 10.38
C GLY A 100 -42.07 28.79 9.54
N THR A 101 -41.02 29.11 8.77
CA THR A 101 -40.33 28.12 7.92
C THR A 101 -39.72 26.95 8.70
N ALA A 102 -39.43 27.12 9.99
CA ALA A 102 -38.97 26.04 10.86
C ALA A 102 -40.10 25.03 11.17
N ALA A 103 -41.34 25.49 11.34
CA ALA A 103 -42.51 24.61 11.45
C ALA A 103 -42.75 23.84 10.14
N ASP A 104 -42.75 24.53 9.00
CA ASP A 104 -42.94 23.89 7.67
C ASP A 104 -41.92 22.77 7.37
N PHE A 105 -40.69 22.87 7.89
CA PHE A 105 -39.66 21.83 7.75
C PHE A 105 -39.71 20.73 8.82
N ALA A 106 -40.33 20.98 9.98
CA ALA A 106 -40.42 20.03 11.09
C ALA A 106 -41.73 19.22 11.09
N MET A 107 -42.80 19.75 10.49
CA MET A 107 -44.07 19.04 10.32
C MET A 107 -43.99 17.97 9.23
N ASP A 108 -44.51 16.78 9.52
CA ASP A 108 -44.74 15.76 8.49
C ASP A 108 -46.07 16.00 7.72
N ALA A 109 -46.35 15.13 6.75
CA ALA A 109 -47.55 15.21 5.91
C ALA A 109 -48.86 14.85 6.62
N SER A 110 -48.82 14.27 7.83
CA SER A 110 -49.96 14.04 8.73
C SER A 110 -50.25 15.32 9.53
N LEU A 111 -49.23 15.82 10.24
CA LEU A 111 -49.31 17.00 11.10
C LEU A 111 -49.62 18.29 10.33
N ALA A 112 -48.96 18.56 9.20
CA ALA A 112 -49.22 19.74 8.38
C ALA A 112 -50.69 19.78 7.88
N ARG A 113 -51.29 18.61 7.66
CA ARG A 113 -52.70 18.46 7.29
C ARG A 113 -53.63 18.81 8.45
N ARG A 114 -53.27 18.42 9.68
CA ARG A 114 -54.02 18.76 10.90
C ARG A 114 -53.88 20.23 11.29
N VAL A 115 -52.70 20.82 11.18
CA VAL A 115 -52.50 22.27 11.33
C VAL A 115 -53.35 23.04 10.33
N THR A 116 -53.43 22.56 9.08
CA THR A 116 -54.33 23.14 8.05
C THR A 116 -55.80 23.00 8.44
N GLU A 117 -56.22 21.84 8.99
CA GLU A 117 -57.58 21.60 9.51
C GLU A 117 -57.93 22.58 10.65
N VAL A 118 -57.05 22.73 11.63
CA VAL A 118 -57.19 23.66 12.78
C VAL A 118 -57.30 25.10 12.29
N ARG A 119 -56.41 25.56 11.40
CA ARG A 119 -56.47 26.92 10.82
C ARG A 119 -57.78 27.17 10.08
N ALA A 120 -58.30 26.18 9.36
CA ALA A 120 -59.58 26.29 8.65
C ALA A 120 -60.79 26.34 9.60
N GLN A 121 -60.72 25.75 10.80
CA GLN A 121 -61.75 25.91 11.84
C GLN A 121 -61.61 27.27 12.55
N LEU A 122 -60.40 27.68 12.92
CA LEU A 122 -60.12 28.98 13.55
C LEU A 122 -60.60 30.17 12.70
N ALA A 123 -60.43 30.09 11.38
CA ALA A 123 -60.93 31.10 10.43
C ALA A 123 -62.47 31.25 10.42
N GLN A 124 -63.22 30.25 10.91
CA GLN A 124 -64.68 30.30 11.01
C GLN A 124 -65.18 30.85 12.36
N LEU A 125 -64.31 31.04 13.36
CA LEU A 125 -64.69 31.46 14.72
C LEU A 125 -65.45 32.81 14.74
N SER A 126 -65.08 33.75 13.87
CA SER A 126 -65.77 35.04 13.72
C SER A 126 -67.23 34.87 13.23
N ALA A 127 -67.48 33.92 12.33
CA ALA A 127 -68.83 33.60 11.85
C ALA A 127 -69.66 32.84 12.90
N VAL A 128 -69.03 31.97 13.70
CA VAL A 128 -69.67 31.30 14.85
C VAL A 128 -70.10 32.32 15.90
N ARG A 129 -69.22 33.27 16.25
CA ARG A 129 -69.54 34.38 17.17
C ARG A 129 -70.71 35.23 16.65
N ALA A 130 -70.67 35.69 15.41
CA ALA A 130 -71.76 36.49 14.84
C ALA A 130 -73.10 35.75 14.80
N TRP A 131 -73.10 34.43 14.58
CA TRP A 131 -74.31 33.60 14.61
C TRP A 131 -74.87 33.42 16.02
N VAL A 132 -74.01 33.36 17.05
CA VAL A 132 -74.37 33.40 18.47
C VAL A 132 -74.94 34.77 18.85
N ASP A 133 -74.28 35.85 18.45
CA ASP A 133 -74.64 37.23 18.81
C ASP A 133 -75.98 37.68 18.18
N ASP A 134 -76.35 37.09 17.04
CA ASP A 134 -77.68 37.20 16.43
C ASP A 134 -78.80 36.47 17.22
N GLY A 135 -78.47 35.77 18.33
CA GLY A 135 -79.44 35.05 19.17
C GLY A 135 -80.09 33.83 18.51
N ARG A 136 -79.46 33.25 17.48
CA ARG A 136 -80.02 32.16 16.66
C ARG A 136 -79.86 30.73 17.22
N PRO A 137 -78.73 30.33 17.86
CA PRO A 137 -78.54 28.96 18.31
C PRO A 137 -79.14 28.68 19.69
N ASP A 138 -79.51 27.43 19.94
CA ASP A 138 -79.63 26.89 21.30
C ASP A 138 -78.24 26.52 21.88
N LEU A 139 -78.22 26.08 23.15
CA LEU A 139 -76.97 25.73 23.84
C LEU A 139 -76.19 24.61 23.13
N SER A 140 -76.88 23.57 22.67
CA SER A 140 -76.27 22.40 22.01
C SER A 140 -75.67 22.79 20.65
N GLN A 141 -76.42 23.57 19.86
CA GLN A 141 -75.98 24.11 18.58
C GLN A 141 -74.74 24.99 18.70
N ALA A 142 -74.66 25.84 19.74
CA ALA A 142 -73.48 26.65 20.02
C ALA A 142 -72.31 25.80 20.55
N ALA A 143 -72.56 24.88 21.49
CA ALA A 143 -71.55 23.97 22.05
C ALA A 143 -70.86 23.16 20.94
N GLY A 144 -71.66 22.53 20.06
CA GLY A 144 -71.16 21.72 18.94
C GLY A 144 -70.19 22.44 18.01
N ARG A 145 -70.31 23.77 17.83
CA ARG A 145 -69.36 24.55 17.03
C ARG A 145 -68.00 24.72 17.70
N TYR A 146 -67.97 25.07 18.98
CA TYR A 146 -66.72 25.14 19.73
C TYR A 146 -66.11 23.74 19.91
N ASN A 147 -66.92 22.72 20.18
CA ASN A 147 -66.48 21.33 20.30
C ASN A 147 -65.77 20.86 19.00
N ALA A 148 -66.36 21.09 17.83
CA ALA A 148 -65.76 20.69 16.55
C ALA A 148 -64.42 21.41 16.24
N LEU A 149 -64.27 22.67 16.66
CA LEU A 149 -63.02 23.42 16.60
C LEU A 149 -61.98 22.84 17.57
N ILE A 150 -62.34 22.64 18.83
CA ILE A 150 -61.43 22.11 19.87
C ILE A 150 -61.01 20.67 19.56
N ASP A 151 -61.92 19.83 19.04
CA ASP A 151 -61.63 18.48 18.56
C ASP A 151 -60.62 18.46 17.40
N SER A 152 -60.46 19.55 16.64
CA SER A 152 -59.43 19.62 15.59
C SER A 152 -58.02 19.78 16.16
N PHE A 153 -57.85 20.46 17.30
CA PHE A 153 -56.58 20.48 18.05
C PHE A 153 -56.27 19.10 18.62
N TYR A 154 -57.25 18.39 19.18
CA TYR A 154 -57.01 17.03 19.67
C TYR A 154 -56.63 16.05 18.55
N ARG A 155 -57.22 16.19 17.35
CA ARG A 155 -56.78 15.45 16.14
C ARG A 155 -55.39 15.85 15.62
N MET A 156 -54.90 17.05 15.97
CA MET A 156 -53.53 17.51 15.69
C MET A 156 -52.53 16.90 16.68
N TYR A 157 -52.88 16.86 17.97
CA TYR A 157 -52.07 16.21 19.00
C TYR A 157 -51.95 14.70 18.76
N ASP A 158 -53.03 14.04 18.32
CA ASP A 158 -52.98 12.62 17.92
C ASP A 158 -51.94 12.37 16.81
N SER A 159 -51.79 13.26 15.83
CA SER A 159 -50.78 13.11 14.76
C SER A 159 -49.33 13.34 15.21
N VAL A 160 -49.11 14.07 16.31
CA VAL A 160 -47.76 14.16 16.94
C VAL A 160 -47.39 12.85 17.65
N ALA A 161 -48.38 12.09 18.10
CA ALA A 161 -48.13 10.78 18.71
C ALA A 161 -47.91 9.64 17.69
N GLU A 162 -47.81 9.95 16.39
CA GLU A 162 -47.44 9.01 15.31
C GLU A 162 -45.91 8.96 15.03
N PHE A 163 -45.08 9.72 15.76
CA PHE A 163 -43.62 9.81 15.52
C PHE A 163 -42.83 8.49 15.69
N ASP A 164 -41.70 8.38 14.95
CA ASP A 164 -40.77 7.23 14.92
C ASP A 164 -40.32 6.72 16.32
N ASP A 165 -40.23 7.59 17.33
CA ASP A 165 -39.77 7.23 18.68
C ASP A 165 -40.92 6.69 19.55
N LYS A 166 -40.81 5.42 19.94
CA LYS A 166 -41.85 4.68 20.67
C LYS A 166 -42.17 5.25 22.06
N GLU A 167 -41.21 5.84 22.76
CA GLU A 167 -41.44 6.40 24.10
C GLU A 167 -42.04 7.81 24.01
N VAL A 168 -41.58 8.63 23.04
CA VAL A 168 -42.23 9.93 22.74
C VAL A 168 -43.68 9.71 22.28
N ALA A 169 -43.92 8.77 21.37
CA ALA A 169 -45.26 8.43 20.87
C ALA A 169 -46.18 7.82 21.94
N LYS A 170 -45.63 7.08 22.90
CA LYS A 170 -46.37 6.54 24.07
C LYS A 170 -46.74 7.67 25.04
N ALA A 171 -45.80 8.54 25.37
CA ALA A 171 -46.04 9.64 26.30
C ALA A 171 -46.96 10.73 25.73
N GLY A 172 -46.84 11.04 24.43
CA GLY A 172 -47.75 11.94 23.73
C GLY A 172 -49.20 11.43 23.74
N ARG A 173 -49.41 10.12 23.59
CA ARG A 173 -50.73 9.49 23.78
C ARG A 173 -51.23 9.68 25.21
N THR A 174 -50.46 9.26 26.22
CA THR A 174 -50.81 9.43 27.64
C THR A 174 -51.20 10.87 28.00
N LEU A 175 -50.45 11.86 27.52
CA LEU A 175 -50.77 13.27 27.74
C LEU A 175 -52.08 13.69 27.02
N ASN A 176 -52.29 13.23 25.78
CA ASN A 176 -53.52 13.51 25.04
C ASN A 176 -54.76 12.84 25.66
N GLU A 177 -54.62 11.68 26.27
CA GLU A 177 -55.71 11.00 27.00
C GLU A 177 -56.16 11.81 28.22
N ILE A 178 -55.21 12.32 29.01
CA ILE A 178 -55.48 13.22 30.14
C ILE A 178 -56.16 14.51 29.65
N TYR A 179 -55.67 15.12 28.58
CA TYR A 179 -56.28 16.33 28.01
C TYR A 179 -57.66 16.07 27.37
N ARG A 180 -57.92 14.88 26.84
CA ARG A 180 -59.25 14.50 26.33
C ARG A 180 -60.25 14.35 27.48
N ALA A 181 -59.86 13.75 28.60
CA ALA A 181 -60.69 13.70 29.81
C ALA A 181 -60.99 15.12 30.35
N ARG A 182 -59.99 16.00 30.38
CA ARG A 182 -60.15 17.44 30.69
C ARG A 182 -61.20 18.11 29.81
N GLU A 183 -61.16 17.86 28.50
CA GLU A 183 -62.10 18.44 27.55
C GLU A 183 -63.54 17.93 27.72
N MET A 184 -63.75 16.67 28.14
CA MET A 184 -65.11 16.19 28.45
C MET A 184 -65.71 16.96 29.62
N PHE A 185 -64.98 17.11 30.72
CA PHE A 185 -65.44 17.94 31.84
C PHE A 185 -65.59 19.43 31.45
N ALA A 186 -64.72 19.95 30.59
CA ALA A 186 -64.83 21.31 30.07
C ALA A 186 -66.00 21.51 29.07
N ARG A 187 -66.60 20.44 28.54
CA ARG A 187 -67.91 20.48 27.83
C ARG A 187 -69.04 20.51 28.83
N GLU A 188 -68.96 19.69 29.87
CA GLU A 188 -69.96 19.58 30.92
C GLU A 188 -70.16 20.90 31.69
N ASP A 189 -69.09 21.50 32.22
CA ASP A 189 -69.15 22.81 32.90
C ASP A 189 -69.62 23.94 31.95
N ALA A 190 -69.34 23.83 30.65
CA ALA A 190 -69.83 24.80 29.68
C ALA A 190 -71.34 24.67 29.43
N LEU A 191 -71.86 23.45 29.23
CA LEU A 191 -73.29 23.16 29.10
C LEU A 191 -74.04 23.57 30.38
N LEU A 192 -73.52 23.16 31.54
CA LEU A 192 -74.08 23.51 32.85
C LEU A 192 -74.03 25.01 33.12
N ALA A 193 -73.01 25.75 32.69
CA ALA A 193 -73.00 27.22 32.79
C ALA A 193 -74.17 27.87 32.05
N GLY A 194 -74.58 27.31 30.90
CA GLY A 194 -75.80 27.73 30.19
C GLY A 194 -77.07 27.32 30.92
N VAL A 195 -77.18 26.07 31.37
CA VAL A 195 -78.33 25.54 32.13
C VAL A 195 -78.58 26.31 33.43
N PHE A 196 -77.53 26.64 34.20
CA PHE A 196 -77.65 27.45 35.43
C PHE A 196 -78.03 28.91 35.15
N ALA A 197 -77.57 29.50 34.03
CA ALA A 197 -77.96 30.85 33.63
C ALA A 197 -79.42 30.92 33.14
N LYS A 198 -79.88 29.84 32.49
CA LYS A 198 -81.26 29.60 32.03
C LYS A 198 -82.22 29.24 33.17
N GLY A 199 -81.69 28.72 34.28
CA GLY A 199 -82.43 28.32 35.49
C GLY A 199 -82.87 26.86 35.54
N GLY A 200 -82.68 26.08 34.47
CA GLY A 200 -83.14 24.69 34.39
C GLY A 200 -82.78 24.01 33.06
N PHE A 201 -82.88 22.68 33.05
CA PHE A 201 -82.66 21.86 31.85
C PHE A 201 -83.87 21.88 30.91
N THR A 202 -83.65 21.60 29.63
CA THR A 202 -84.63 20.88 28.80
C THR A 202 -84.27 19.39 28.74
N PRO A 203 -85.20 18.50 28.35
CA PRO A 203 -84.89 17.07 28.20
C PRO A 203 -83.73 16.77 27.23
N ALA A 204 -83.51 17.62 26.21
CA ALA A 204 -82.38 17.49 25.28
C ALA A 204 -81.05 17.86 25.95
N GLU A 205 -80.98 19.01 26.63
CA GLU A 205 -79.78 19.44 27.36
C GLU A 205 -79.45 18.51 28.53
N HIS A 206 -80.45 17.88 29.16
CA HIS A 206 -80.23 16.85 30.18
C HIS A 206 -79.68 15.55 29.58
N THR A 207 -80.15 15.15 28.39
CA THR A 207 -79.59 13.99 27.69
C THR A 207 -78.13 14.24 27.28
N GLU A 208 -77.82 15.41 26.71
CA GLU A 208 -76.43 15.79 26.37
C GLU A 208 -75.53 15.86 27.61
N PHE A 209 -76.02 16.37 28.73
CA PHE A 209 -75.31 16.35 30.01
C PHE A 209 -75.04 14.91 30.51
N VAL A 210 -76.04 14.02 30.47
CA VAL A 210 -75.88 12.60 30.84
C VAL A 210 -74.86 11.89 29.95
N GLU A 211 -74.86 12.17 28.63
CA GLU A 211 -73.88 11.62 27.69
C GLU A 211 -72.45 12.12 27.99
N VAL A 212 -72.25 13.43 28.16
CA VAL A 212 -70.92 14.01 28.41
C VAL A 212 -70.35 13.59 29.77
N ALA A 213 -71.16 13.64 30.84
CA ALA A 213 -70.74 13.22 32.18
C ALA A 213 -70.44 11.71 32.22
N GLY A 214 -71.20 10.89 31.49
CA GLY A 214 -70.93 9.46 31.35
C GLY A 214 -69.60 9.15 30.65
N VAL A 215 -69.23 9.93 29.64
CA VAL A 215 -67.90 9.81 28.98
C VAL A 215 -66.78 10.33 29.89
N PHE A 216 -67.04 11.37 30.71
CA PHE A 216 -66.06 11.86 31.67
C PHE A 216 -65.79 10.85 32.80
N ASP A 217 -66.82 10.27 33.41
CA ASP A 217 -66.66 9.25 34.46
C ASP A 217 -65.99 7.98 33.92
N TYR A 218 -66.30 7.55 32.68
CA TYR A 218 -65.56 6.49 32.00
C TYR A 218 -64.07 6.83 31.81
N ALA A 219 -63.76 8.07 31.41
CA ALA A 219 -62.36 8.49 31.26
C ALA A 219 -61.61 8.47 32.61
N LEU A 220 -62.25 8.89 33.70
CA LEU A 220 -61.67 8.85 35.05
C LEU A 220 -61.48 7.44 35.61
N ASN A 221 -62.47 6.55 35.43
CA ASN A 221 -62.55 5.27 36.13
C ASN A 221 -62.05 4.06 35.33
N GLU A 222 -62.03 4.14 33.99
CA GLU A 222 -61.65 3.02 33.11
C GLU A 222 -60.45 3.37 32.22
N GLN A 223 -60.43 4.54 31.58
CA GLN A 223 -59.32 4.90 30.67
C GLN A 223 -58.04 5.29 31.41
N LEU A 224 -58.11 6.27 32.32
CA LEU A 224 -56.91 6.82 32.95
C LEU A 224 -56.24 5.89 34.01
N PRO A 225 -56.92 4.89 34.60
CA PRO A 225 -56.25 3.83 35.33
C PRO A 225 -55.39 2.88 34.47
N GLU A 226 -55.59 2.83 33.15
CA GLU A 226 -54.70 2.06 32.25
C GLU A 226 -53.41 2.79 31.87
N LEU A 227 -53.24 4.06 32.29
CA LEU A 227 -52.00 4.81 32.09
C LEU A 227 -50.75 4.06 32.60
N PRO A 228 -49.56 4.32 32.03
CA PRO A 228 -48.29 3.73 32.47
C PRO A 228 -48.11 3.77 33.99
N ALA A 229 -47.61 2.68 34.56
CA ALA A 229 -47.49 2.50 36.02
C ALA A 229 -46.68 3.60 36.73
N GLU A 230 -45.80 4.28 35.99
CA GLU A 230 -44.97 5.41 36.44
C GLU A 230 -45.79 6.67 36.75
N ASP A 231 -46.89 6.89 36.02
CA ASP A 231 -47.74 8.08 36.14
C ASP A 231 -49.04 7.79 36.91
N ARG A 232 -49.52 6.53 36.81
CA ARG A 232 -50.72 6.00 37.47
C ARG A 232 -50.81 6.33 38.97
N ALA A 233 -49.72 6.20 39.73
CA ALA A 233 -49.74 6.44 41.18
C ALA A 233 -50.08 7.89 41.59
N ALA A 234 -49.70 8.88 40.77
CA ALA A 234 -50.07 10.28 40.99
C ALA A 234 -51.53 10.52 40.62
N PHE A 235 -52.01 9.90 39.54
CA PHE A 235 -53.41 9.96 39.12
C PHE A 235 -54.35 9.31 40.14
N ASP A 236 -53.98 8.14 40.66
CA ASP A 236 -54.66 7.44 41.75
C ASP A 236 -54.80 8.32 43.01
N ALA A 237 -53.79 9.14 43.33
CA ALA A 237 -53.86 10.07 44.44
C ALA A 237 -54.77 11.27 44.13
N TRP A 238 -54.66 11.82 42.90
CA TRP A 238 -55.47 12.95 42.44
C TRP A 238 -56.98 12.64 42.38
N LEU A 239 -57.38 11.46 41.90
CA LEU A 239 -58.77 10.99 41.91
C LEU A 239 -59.43 11.05 43.30
N LYS A 240 -58.63 10.86 44.36
CA LYS A 240 -59.08 10.81 45.76
C LYS A 240 -59.15 12.19 46.42
N THR A 241 -58.91 13.28 45.67
CA THR A 241 -58.90 14.65 46.19
C THR A 241 -60.30 15.26 46.31
N THR A 242 -60.42 16.31 47.14
CA THR A 242 -61.69 17.02 47.37
C THR A 242 -62.31 17.64 46.11
N PRO A 243 -61.57 18.21 45.13
CA PRO A 243 -62.16 18.70 43.89
C PRO A 243 -62.88 17.60 43.08
N VAL A 244 -62.23 16.46 42.86
CA VAL A 244 -62.81 15.33 42.10
C VAL A 244 -64.06 14.79 42.80
N THR A 245 -63.90 14.39 44.07
CA THR A 245 -64.97 13.78 44.86
C THR A 245 -66.16 14.72 45.12
N ARG A 246 -65.95 16.05 45.18
CA ARG A 246 -67.04 17.02 45.27
C ARG A 246 -67.82 17.12 43.96
N VAL A 247 -67.13 17.21 42.82
CA VAL A 247 -67.77 17.34 41.52
C VAL A 247 -68.58 16.07 41.19
N GLN A 248 -68.01 14.87 41.37
CA GLN A 248 -68.74 13.59 41.18
C GLN A 248 -69.99 13.48 42.05
N ALA A 249 -69.97 14.03 43.28
CA ALA A 249 -71.14 14.08 44.16
C ALA A 249 -72.21 15.08 43.67
N MET A 250 -71.85 16.08 42.89
CA MET A 250 -72.76 17.08 42.30
C MET A 250 -73.32 16.60 40.95
N GLU A 251 -72.47 16.01 40.09
CA GLU A 251 -72.86 15.22 38.91
C GLU A 251 -73.91 14.17 39.29
N THR A 252 -73.65 13.35 40.32
CA THR A 252 -74.59 12.31 40.80
C THR A 252 -75.96 12.86 41.22
N GLN A 253 -76.05 14.13 41.64
CA GLN A 253 -77.32 14.78 41.96
C GLN A 253 -78.04 15.31 40.71
N LEU A 254 -77.31 15.87 39.75
CA LEU A 254 -77.83 16.37 38.48
C LEU A 254 -78.29 15.23 37.55
N LEU A 255 -77.53 14.12 37.50
CA LEU A 255 -77.84 12.91 36.73
C LEU A 255 -79.13 12.21 37.22
N ARG A 256 -79.52 12.43 38.48
CA ARG A 256 -80.74 11.89 39.11
C ARG A 256 -81.89 12.90 39.17
N HIS A 257 -81.68 14.10 38.63
CA HIS A 257 -82.70 15.15 38.62
C HIS A 257 -83.76 14.86 37.54
N ASP A 258 -85.01 15.24 37.81
CA ASP A 258 -86.07 15.27 36.80
C ASP A 258 -85.93 16.57 35.99
N PRO A 259 -85.63 16.53 34.67
CA PRO A 259 -85.43 17.74 33.87
C PRO A 259 -86.72 18.54 33.62
N VAL A 260 -87.87 18.15 34.17
CA VAL A 260 -89.13 18.91 34.18
C VAL A 260 -89.36 19.64 35.52
N SER A 261 -88.40 19.58 36.46
CA SER A 261 -88.48 20.24 37.77
C SER A 261 -87.86 21.64 37.76
N ASP A 262 -88.57 22.64 38.31
CA ASP A 262 -88.15 24.06 38.31
C ASP A 262 -86.93 24.38 39.21
N ALA A 263 -86.43 23.42 40.01
CA ALA A 263 -85.43 23.68 41.05
C ALA A 263 -84.27 22.67 41.03
N LEU A 264 -83.15 23.07 40.41
CA LEU A 264 -81.91 22.29 40.37
C LEU A 264 -81.37 22.01 41.79
N PRO A 265 -80.81 20.82 42.06
CA PRO A 265 -80.33 20.42 43.39
C PRO A 265 -79.00 21.10 43.80
N VAL A 266 -78.34 21.77 42.86
CA VAL A 266 -77.02 22.41 42.98
C VAL A 266 -77.14 23.85 42.50
N THR A 267 -76.40 24.79 43.12
CA THR A 267 -76.36 26.18 42.66
C THR A 267 -75.24 26.41 41.64
N GLY A 268 -75.47 27.27 40.65
CA GLY A 268 -74.46 27.57 39.61
C GLY A 268 -73.17 28.19 40.15
N GLU A 269 -73.21 28.89 41.30
CA GLU A 269 -71.99 29.41 41.94
C GLU A 269 -71.19 28.29 42.63
N GLU A 270 -71.86 27.34 43.26
CA GLU A 270 -71.23 26.17 43.88
C GLU A 270 -70.64 25.23 42.82
N TRP A 271 -71.37 24.99 41.73
CA TRP A 271 -70.87 24.27 40.56
C TRP A 271 -69.60 24.94 40.02
N ARG A 272 -69.68 26.22 39.67
CA ARG A 272 -68.54 26.98 39.10
C ARG A 272 -67.29 26.88 39.98
N LYS A 273 -67.41 27.09 41.30
CA LYS A 273 -66.27 26.99 42.23
C LYS A 273 -65.67 25.58 42.29
N SER A 274 -66.50 24.54 42.13
CA SER A 274 -66.07 23.15 42.16
C SER A 274 -65.41 22.73 40.84
N ALA A 275 -65.98 23.16 39.70
CA ALA A 275 -65.42 22.97 38.37
C ALA A 275 -64.10 23.71 38.16
N GLU A 276 -63.99 24.96 38.61
CA GLU A 276 -62.72 25.73 38.62
C GLU A 276 -61.64 25.02 39.44
N ALA A 277 -62.00 24.46 40.61
CA ALA A 277 -61.07 23.72 41.44
C ALA A 277 -60.63 22.38 40.81
N LEU A 278 -61.53 21.69 40.10
CA LEU A 278 -61.21 20.44 39.40
C LEU A 278 -60.34 20.67 38.17
N LEU A 279 -60.69 21.63 37.32
CA LEU A 279 -59.86 22.02 36.16
C LEU A 279 -58.49 22.55 36.59
N GLY A 280 -58.40 23.19 37.76
CA GLY A 280 -57.14 23.61 38.38
C GLY A 280 -56.29 22.43 38.88
N SER A 281 -56.87 21.50 39.66
CA SER A 281 -56.12 20.34 40.16
C SER A 281 -55.71 19.37 39.05
N MET A 282 -56.57 19.21 38.03
CA MET A 282 -56.26 18.42 36.84
C MET A 282 -55.10 19.02 36.04
N GLN A 283 -55.04 20.35 35.89
CA GLN A 283 -53.89 21.00 35.26
C GLN A 283 -52.59 20.72 36.03
N ALA A 284 -52.63 20.79 37.37
CA ALA A 284 -51.46 20.54 38.20
C ALA A 284 -50.88 19.12 38.03
N VAL A 285 -51.72 18.08 38.12
CA VAL A 285 -51.25 16.69 37.91
C VAL A 285 -50.81 16.41 36.47
N THR A 286 -51.37 17.14 35.48
CA THR A 286 -50.95 17.05 34.08
C THR A 286 -49.55 17.63 33.88
N VAL A 287 -49.29 18.82 34.42
CA VAL A 287 -47.95 19.47 34.37
C VAL A 287 -46.92 18.63 35.12
N GLU A 288 -47.24 18.12 36.31
CA GLU A 288 -46.36 17.21 37.07
C GLU A 288 -46.11 15.87 36.33
N GLY A 289 -47.01 15.44 35.45
CA GLY A 289 -46.77 14.34 34.51
C GLY A 289 -45.77 14.71 33.41
N GLY A 290 -45.92 15.91 32.82
CA GLY A 290 -45.02 16.46 31.81
C GLY A 290 -43.59 16.69 32.34
N ASP A 291 -43.43 17.22 33.55
CA ASP A 291 -42.13 17.41 34.18
C ASP A 291 -41.41 16.08 34.41
N ARG A 292 -42.09 15.07 34.97
CA ARG A 292 -41.54 13.71 35.12
C ARG A 292 -41.22 13.05 33.78
N LEU A 293 -41.97 13.36 32.72
CA LEU A 293 -41.65 12.91 31.37
C LEU A 293 -40.35 13.55 30.85
N LEU A 294 -40.17 14.85 31.05
CA LEU A 294 -38.95 15.57 30.67
C LEU A 294 -37.73 15.05 31.44
N GLU A 295 -37.85 14.74 32.72
CA GLU A 295 -36.80 14.08 33.51
C GLU A 295 -36.39 12.70 32.95
N ARG A 296 -37.36 11.94 32.41
CA ARG A 296 -37.12 10.62 31.76
C ARG A 296 -36.50 10.74 30.37
N ILE A 297 -36.96 11.68 29.54
CA ILE A 297 -36.50 11.83 28.14
C ILE A 297 -35.15 12.55 28.04
N THR A 298 -34.86 13.53 28.91
CA THR A 298 -33.60 14.30 28.87
C THR A 298 -32.33 13.43 28.84
N PRO A 299 -32.14 12.41 29.71
CA PRO A 299 -30.95 11.56 29.66
C PRO A 299 -30.88 10.67 28.41
N LEU A 300 -32.02 10.27 27.82
CA LEU A 300 -32.06 9.55 26.55
C LEU A 300 -31.56 10.44 25.40
N ALA A 301 -32.07 11.68 25.31
CA ALA A 301 -31.64 12.66 24.31
C ALA A 301 -30.15 13.03 24.44
N VAL A 302 -29.67 13.24 25.67
CA VAL A 302 -28.22 13.45 25.94
C VAL A 302 -27.41 12.22 25.53
N GLY A 303 -27.90 11.00 25.78
CA GLY A 303 -27.27 9.75 25.35
C GLY A 303 -27.12 9.66 23.83
N VAL A 304 -28.18 10.01 23.07
CA VAL A 304 -28.14 10.08 21.59
C VAL A 304 -27.12 11.11 21.11
N ILE A 305 -27.11 12.32 21.68
CA ILE A 305 -26.16 13.38 21.31
C ILE A 305 -24.71 12.97 21.60
N VAL A 306 -24.44 12.37 22.78
CA VAL A 306 -23.10 11.87 23.13
C VAL A 306 -22.68 10.73 22.20
N ARG A 307 -23.59 9.79 21.87
CA ARG A 307 -23.32 8.70 20.92
C ARG A 307 -23.03 9.24 19.51
N LEU A 308 -23.76 10.26 19.06
CA LEU A 308 -23.55 10.93 17.78
C LEU A 308 -22.18 11.61 17.72
N ILE A 309 -21.80 12.36 18.76
CA ILE A 309 -20.49 13.02 18.86
C ILE A 309 -19.35 11.99 18.90
N LEU A 310 -19.50 10.91 19.67
CA LEU A 310 -18.48 9.86 19.77
C LEU A 310 -18.34 9.03 18.49
N ALA A 311 -19.44 8.50 17.94
CA ALA A 311 -19.41 7.68 16.73
C ALA A 311 -19.02 8.49 15.49
N GLY A 312 -19.56 9.71 15.36
CA GLY A 312 -19.17 10.66 14.33
C GLY A 312 -17.69 11.05 14.44
N GLY A 313 -17.25 11.50 15.62
CA GLY A 313 -15.89 11.97 15.86
C GLY A 313 -14.82 10.87 15.75
N LEU A 314 -15.02 9.73 16.41
CA LEU A 314 -14.07 8.61 16.36
C LEU A 314 -14.03 7.96 14.97
N GLY A 315 -15.17 7.86 14.29
CA GLY A 315 -15.23 7.34 12.92
C GLY A 315 -14.57 8.28 11.90
N LEU A 316 -14.78 9.60 12.02
CA LEU A 316 -14.08 10.60 11.21
C LEU A 316 -12.57 10.56 11.47
N PHE A 317 -12.15 10.44 12.74
CA PHE A 317 -10.75 10.26 13.10
C PHE A 317 -10.16 8.98 12.48
N ALA A 318 -10.87 7.85 12.51
CA ALA A 318 -10.44 6.60 11.88
C ALA A 318 -10.31 6.71 10.34
N VAL A 319 -11.24 7.41 9.68
CA VAL A 319 -11.16 7.72 8.24
C VAL A 319 -9.94 8.60 7.93
N ILE A 320 -9.72 9.66 8.71
CA ILE A 320 -8.55 10.56 8.56
C ILE A 320 -7.24 9.81 8.80
N ALA A 321 -7.15 9.01 9.87
CA ALA A 321 -5.97 8.20 10.18
C ALA A 321 -5.67 7.17 9.07
N SER A 322 -6.69 6.52 8.53
CA SER A 322 -6.59 5.61 7.37
C SER A 322 -6.07 6.33 6.12
N ILE A 323 -6.57 7.52 5.82
CA ILE A 323 -6.11 8.37 4.71
C ILE A 323 -4.63 8.76 4.91
N VAL A 324 -4.24 9.21 6.12
CA VAL A 324 -2.86 9.60 6.43
C VAL A 324 -1.91 8.40 6.30
N LEU A 325 -2.23 7.27 6.94
CA LEU A 325 -1.43 6.05 6.90
C LEU A 325 -1.26 5.51 5.48
N SER A 326 -2.31 5.55 4.67
CA SER A 326 -2.26 5.21 3.24
C SER A 326 -1.31 6.12 2.46
N ILE A 327 -1.42 7.44 2.66
CA ILE A 327 -0.62 8.43 1.92
C ILE A 327 0.87 8.33 2.32
N THR A 328 1.19 8.15 3.61
CA THR A 328 2.57 7.95 4.06
C THR A 328 3.15 6.64 3.53
N THR A 329 2.46 5.51 3.72
CA THR A 329 2.91 4.18 3.29
C THR A 329 3.07 4.12 1.77
N SER A 330 2.12 4.65 1.00
CA SER A 330 2.21 4.69 -0.46
C SER A 330 3.35 5.58 -0.96
N ARG A 331 3.64 6.70 -0.27
CA ARG A 331 4.81 7.55 -0.60
C ARG A 331 6.12 6.84 -0.29
N GLN A 332 6.22 6.14 0.85
CA GLN A 332 7.41 5.41 1.28
C GLN A 332 7.75 4.26 0.31
N LEU A 333 6.79 3.35 0.06
CA LEU A 333 6.95 2.22 -0.87
C LEU A 333 7.35 2.70 -2.28
N LEU A 334 6.75 3.78 -2.77
CA LEU A 334 7.11 4.35 -4.09
C LEU A 334 8.45 5.06 -4.09
N ALA A 335 8.91 5.61 -2.97
CA ALA A 335 10.27 6.15 -2.84
C ALA A 335 11.32 5.03 -2.86
N GLN A 336 11.10 3.93 -2.13
CA GLN A 336 11.96 2.75 -2.13
C GLN A 336 12.03 2.10 -3.52
N LEU A 337 10.88 1.82 -4.14
CA LEU A 337 10.82 1.26 -5.49
C LEU A 337 11.48 2.18 -6.53
N LYS A 338 11.32 3.50 -6.42
CA LYS A 338 12.02 4.47 -7.30
C LYS A 338 13.53 4.48 -7.05
N LYS A 339 13.98 4.37 -5.79
CA LYS A 339 15.41 4.27 -5.42
C LYS A 339 16.03 3.00 -6.00
N LEU A 340 15.39 1.84 -5.80
CA LEU A 340 15.84 0.53 -6.30
C LEU A 340 15.88 0.50 -7.83
N ARG A 341 14.82 0.95 -8.51
CA ARG A 341 14.78 1.04 -9.97
C ARG A 341 15.85 1.98 -10.53
N ASN A 342 16.06 3.14 -9.90
CA ASN A 342 17.10 4.08 -10.33
C ASN A 342 18.51 3.50 -10.14
N ALA A 343 18.76 2.79 -9.02
CA ALA A 343 20.02 2.09 -8.78
C ALA A 343 20.28 0.96 -9.79
N ALA A 344 19.25 0.20 -10.17
CA ALA A 344 19.33 -0.82 -11.21
C ALA A 344 19.74 -0.24 -12.57
N HIS A 345 19.15 0.88 -12.98
CA HIS A 345 19.55 1.60 -14.19
C HIS A 345 20.97 2.17 -14.09
N GLU A 346 21.34 2.82 -12.98
CA GLU A 346 22.70 3.36 -12.82
C GLU A 346 23.78 2.26 -12.85
N LEU A 347 23.45 1.07 -12.31
CA LEU A 347 24.34 -0.09 -12.35
C LEU A 347 24.48 -0.67 -13.77
N SER A 348 23.35 -0.92 -14.43
CA SER A 348 23.26 -1.49 -15.79
C SER A 348 23.88 -0.56 -16.83
N ASP A 349 23.40 0.69 -16.87
CA ASP A 349 23.52 1.56 -18.03
C ASP A 349 24.78 2.44 -17.96
N ARG A 350 25.52 2.40 -16.83
CA ARG A 350 26.76 3.18 -16.60
C ARG A 350 27.83 2.44 -15.82
N ARG A 351 27.56 2.02 -14.57
CA ARG A 351 28.64 1.57 -13.66
C ARG A 351 29.29 0.26 -14.13
N LEU A 352 28.52 -0.82 -14.34
CA LEU A 352 29.09 -2.11 -14.75
C LEU A 352 29.92 -2.02 -16.04
N PRO A 353 29.46 -1.38 -17.13
CA PRO A 353 30.28 -1.17 -18.32
C PRO A 353 31.62 -0.48 -18.02
N SER A 354 31.60 0.65 -17.30
CA SER A 354 32.82 1.41 -16.98
C SER A 354 33.80 0.66 -16.07
N VAL A 355 33.29 -0.13 -15.12
CA VAL A 355 34.11 -0.94 -14.21
C VAL A 355 34.75 -2.11 -14.97
N VAL A 356 33.98 -2.82 -15.81
CA VAL A 356 34.51 -3.91 -16.66
C VAL A 356 35.54 -3.39 -17.67
N GLU A 357 35.32 -2.21 -18.26
CA GLU A 357 36.27 -1.57 -19.17
C GLU A 357 37.61 -1.23 -18.47
N ARG A 358 37.57 -0.61 -17.28
CA ARG A 358 38.76 -0.28 -16.49
C ARG A 358 39.53 -1.52 -16.03
N ILE A 359 38.81 -2.54 -15.55
CA ILE A 359 39.37 -3.86 -15.22
C ILE A 359 40.03 -4.50 -16.47
N GLY A 360 39.40 -4.38 -17.65
CA GLY A 360 39.93 -4.88 -18.92
C GLY A 360 41.23 -4.19 -19.37
N HIS A 361 41.34 -2.87 -19.15
CA HIS A 361 42.58 -2.10 -19.36
C HIS A 361 43.68 -2.40 -18.33
N GLY A 362 43.36 -3.18 -17.29
CA GLY A 362 44.32 -3.64 -16.29
C GLY A 362 44.46 -2.74 -15.08
N GLU A 363 43.55 -1.78 -14.84
CA GLU A 363 43.49 -1.05 -13.57
C GLU A 363 43.28 -1.99 -12.37
N ASP A 364 43.77 -1.59 -11.20
CA ASP A 364 43.41 -2.23 -9.94
C ASP A 364 42.13 -1.59 -9.39
N VAL A 365 41.13 -2.41 -9.05
CA VAL A 365 39.75 -1.96 -8.82
C VAL A 365 39.20 -2.53 -7.52
N ASP A 366 39.05 -1.66 -6.53
CA ASP A 366 38.50 -1.98 -5.22
C ASP A 366 36.98 -2.19 -5.29
N VAL A 367 36.58 -3.46 -5.26
CA VAL A 367 35.18 -3.92 -5.28
C VAL A 367 34.32 -3.22 -4.21
N ALA A 368 34.88 -2.90 -3.03
CA ALA A 368 34.14 -2.25 -1.95
C ALA A 368 33.90 -0.75 -2.20
N LYS A 369 34.74 -0.10 -3.01
CA LYS A 369 34.55 1.31 -3.43
C LYS A 369 33.58 1.45 -4.60
N GLU A 370 33.62 0.52 -5.56
CA GLU A 370 32.74 0.56 -6.75
C GLU A 370 31.32 0.05 -6.46
N ALA A 371 31.16 -0.83 -5.45
CA ALA A 371 29.87 -1.36 -4.98
C ALA A 371 29.52 -0.98 -3.52
N PRO A 372 29.37 0.32 -3.21
CA PRO A 372 28.92 0.76 -1.89
C PRO A 372 27.52 0.21 -1.60
N ALA A 373 27.28 -0.19 -0.35
CA ALA A 373 25.98 -0.74 0.06
C ALA A 373 24.87 0.33 -0.06
N LEU A 374 23.90 0.09 -0.94
CA LEU A 374 22.69 0.89 -1.01
C LEU A 374 21.66 0.34 -0.01
N ASP A 375 21.33 1.13 1.00
CA ASP A 375 20.22 0.83 1.91
C ASP A 375 18.86 1.06 1.23
N PHE A 376 17.88 0.19 1.50
CA PHE A 376 16.51 0.27 1.01
C PHE A 376 15.45 0.07 2.12
N GLY A 377 15.86 -0.07 3.38
CA GLY A 377 15.02 -0.45 4.52
C GLY A 377 15.09 -1.94 4.87
N ASP A 378 14.33 -2.36 5.89
CA ASP A 378 14.30 -3.72 6.45
C ASP A 378 13.09 -4.57 6.00
N ASP A 379 12.24 -4.02 5.13
CA ASP A 379 11.05 -4.70 4.58
C ASP A 379 11.38 -5.63 3.38
N GLU A 380 10.37 -6.19 2.72
CA GLU A 380 10.55 -7.08 1.57
C GLU A 380 11.23 -6.40 0.37
N ILE A 381 11.06 -5.08 0.20
CA ILE A 381 11.79 -4.29 -0.82
C ILE A 381 13.24 -4.09 -0.36
N GLY A 382 13.45 -3.90 0.94
CA GLY A 382 14.73 -3.99 1.63
C GLY A 382 15.50 -5.28 1.29
N GLN A 383 14.87 -6.44 1.46
CA GLN A 383 15.45 -7.75 1.15
C GLN A 383 15.83 -7.91 -0.33
N VAL A 384 14.99 -7.45 -1.26
CA VAL A 384 15.32 -7.40 -2.70
C VAL A 384 16.52 -6.47 -2.95
N GLY A 385 16.60 -5.34 -2.24
CA GLY A 385 17.74 -4.43 -2.26
C GLY A 385 19.03 -5.06 -1.73
N GLN A 386 18.97 -5.87 -0.67
CA GLN A 386 20.12 -6.63 -0.17
C GLN A 386 20.58 -7.69 -1.18
N ALA A 387 19.66 -8.41 -1.81
CA ALA A 387 19.97 -9.35 -2.90
C ALA A 387 20.60 -8.65 -4.11
N PHE A 388 20.10 -7.47 -4.49
CA PHE A 388 20.69 -6.63 -5.55
C PHE A 388 22.12 -6.18 -5.21
N ASN A 389 22.37 -5.70 -3.99
CA ASN A 389 23.72 -5.37 -3.51
C ASN A 389 24.67 -6.58 -3.57
N ALA A 390 24.19 -7.79 -3.26
CA ALA A 390 24.98 -9.01 -3.35
C ALA A 390 25.35 -9.34 -4.81
N VAL A 391 24.37 -9.35 -5.72
CA VAL A 391 24.59 -9.57 -7.16
C VAL A 391 25.57 -8.53 -7.73
N GLN A 392 25.46 -7.26 -7.36
CA GLN A 392 26.38 -6.20 -7.78
C GLN A 392 27.83 -6.48 -7.36
N ARG A 393 28.06 -6.86 -6.09
CA ARG A 393 29.42 -7.16 -5.60
C ARG A 393 30.00 -8.41 -6.27
N THR A 394 29.21 -9.48 -6.40
CA THR A 394 29.67 -10.72 -7.06
C THR A 394 29.97 -10.48 -8.55
N ALA A 395 29.19 -9.67 -9.26
CA ALA A 395 29.47 -9.33 -10.66
C ALA A 395 30.81 -8.60 -10.81
N ILE A 396 31.14 -7.69 -9.89
CA ILE A 396 32.41 -6.94 -9.93
C ILE A 396 33.58 -7.80 -9.42
N SER A 397 33.41 -8.66 -8.41
CA SER A 397 34.49 -9.56 -7.96
C SER A 397 34.85 -10.58 -9.04
N VAL A 398 33.86 -11.21 -9.68
CA VAL A 398 34.10 -12.17 -10.78
C VAL A 398 34.79 -11.49 -11.97
N ALA A 399 34.48 -10.22 -12.27
CA ALA A 399 35.22 -9.46 -13.28
C ALA A 399 36.69 -9.21 -12.88
N ALA A 400 36.94 -8.83 -11.62
CA ALA A 400 38.29 -8.60 -11.09
C ALA A 400 39.11 -9.90 -11.03
N GLU A 401 38.56 -10.97 -10.48
CA GLU A 401 39.16 -12.32 -10.41
C GLU A 401 39.54 -12.84 -11.81
N GLN A 402 38.68 -12.62 -12.81
CA GLN A 402 38.95 -13.00 -14.21
C GLN A 402 40.09 -12.16 -14.82
N ALA A 403 40.26 -10.90 -14.42
CA ALA A 403 41.39 -10.08 -14.84
C ALA A 403 42.70 -10.46 -14.11
N GLU A 404 42.66 -10.80 -12.83
CA GLU A 404 43.80 -11.37 -12.10
C GLU A 404 44.26 -12.70 -12.71
N LEU A 405 43.32 -13.59 -13.06
CA LEU A 405 43.62 -14.83 -13.77
C LEU A 405 44.31 -14.56 -15.12
N ARG A 406 43.82 -13.57 -15.88
CA ARG A 406 44.45 -13.12 -17.14
C ARG A 406 45.86 -12.55 -16.93
N ARG A 407 46.10 -11.78 -15.85
CA ARG A 407 47.44 -11.29 -15.46
C ARG A 407 48.36 -12.47 -15.12
N GLY A 408 47.94 -13.35 -14.22
CA GLY A 408 48.71 -14.51 -13.77
C GLY A 408 49.10 -15.46 -14.90
N ILE A 409 48.24 -15.66 -15.91
CA ILE A 409 48.59 -16.44 -17.11
C ILE A 409 49.72 -15.77 -17.90
N ARG A 410 49.72 -14.45 -18.08
CA ARG A 410 50.81 -13.71 -18.76
C ARG A 410 52.13 -13.85 -17.98
N ASP A 411 52.10 -13.73 -16.66
CA ASP A 411 53.28 -13.87 -15.79
C ASP A 411 53.85 -15.31 -15.81
N ILE A 412 52.98 -16.33 -15.83
CA ILE A 412 53.39 -17.73 -15.96
C ILE A 412 54.04 -17.97 -17.33
N LEU A 413 53.47 -17.45 -18.42
CA LEU A 413 54.07 -17.54 -19.77
C LEU A 413 55.45 -16.87 -19.82
N LEU A 414 55.58 -15.66 -19.25
CA LEU A 414 56.86 -14.95 -19.18
C LEU A 414 57.92 -15.67 -18.33
N SER A 415 57.50 -16.27 -17.21
CA SER A 415 58.35 -17.06 -16.32
C SER A 415 58.84 -18.34 -16.99
N LEU A 416 57.93 -19.06 -17.66
CA LEU A 416 58.25 -20.26 -18.45
C LEU A 416 59.21 -19.93 -19.60
N ALA A 417 58.93 -18.87 -20.37
CA ALA A 417 59.76 -18.39 -21.46
C ALA A 417 61.22 -18.14 -21.02
N ARG A 418 61.41 -17.32 -19.97
CA ARG A 418 62.73 -17.00 -19.42
C ARG A 418 63.45 -18.24 -18.87
N ARG A 419 62.73 -19.18 -18.26
CA ARG A 419 63.29 -20.45 -17.78
C ARG A 419 63.75 -21.34 -18.93
N THR A 420 62.97 -21.43 -20.01
CA THR A 420 63.34 -22.20 -21.21
C THR A 420 64.55 -21.59 -21.91
N GLN A 421 64.57 -20.26 -22.15
CA GLN A 421 65.77 -19.57 -22.66
C GLN A 421 67.02 -19.87 -21.82
N GLY A 422 66.91 -19.79 -20.48
CA GLY A 422 68.02 -20.04 -19.56
C GLY A 422 68.54 -21.49 -19.54
N LEU A 423 67.71 -22.47 -19.93
CA LEU A 423 68.12 -23.86 -20.13
C LEU A 423 68.76 -24.05 -21.51
N VAL A 424 68.10 -23.57 -22.56
CA VAL A 424 68.56 -23.68 -23.96
C VAL A 424 69.91 -23.00 -24.16
N HIS A 425 70.14 -21.81 -23.58
CA HIS A 425 71.43 -21.13 -23.65
C HIS A 425 72.58 -21.97 -23.04
N ARG A 426 72.30 -22.76 -22.01
CA ARG A 426 73.28 -23.70 -21.42
C ARG A 426 73.49 -24.92 -22.33
N GLN A 427 72.44 -25.43 -22.97
CA GLN A 427 72.54 -26.53 -23.94
C GLN A 427 73.38 -26.13 -25.16
N LEU A 428 73.10 -24.98 -25.78
CA LEU A 428 73.92 -24.40 -26.87
C LEU A 428 75.40 -24.24 -26.46
N THR A 429 75.65 -23.84 -25.20
CA THR A 429 77.02 -23.71 -24.67
C THR A 429 77.73 -25.06 -24.53
N VAL A 430 77.00 -26.15 -24.27
CA VAL A 430 77.56 -27.51 -24.24
C VAL A 430 77.75 -28.07 -25.65
N LEU A 431 76.80 -27.83 -26.57
CA LEU A 431 76.88 -28.28 -27.96
C LEU A 431 78.11 -27.69 -28.68
N ASP A 432 78.37 -26.38 -28.55
CA ASP A 432 79.61 -25.75 -29.06
C ASP A 432 80.90 -26.37 -28.51
N VAL A 433 80.89 -26.89 -27.28
CA VAL A 433 82.05 -27.56 -26.68
C VAL A 433 82.22 -28.97 -27.23
N MET A 434 81.15 -29.61 -27.71
CA MET A 434 81.18 -30.92 -28.36
C MET A 434 81.56 -30.78 -29.85
N GLU A 435 80.90 -29.91 -30.60
CA GLU A 435 81.17 -29.56 -32.01
C GLU A 435 82.68 -29.31 -32.27
N ARG A 436 83.35 -28.60 -31.36
CA ARG A 436 84.78 -28.25 -31.47
C ARG A 436 85.76 -29.36 -31.15
N ARG A 437 85.28 -30.43 -30.54
CA ARG A 437 86.07 -31.61 -30.16
C ARG A 437 85.86 -32.74 -31.15
N GLU A 438 84.71 -32.75 -31.81
CA GLU A 438 84.39 -33.78 -32.78
C GLU A 438 85.13 -33.57 -34.10
N THR A 439 85.49 -34.68 -34.74
CA THR A 439 86.24 -34.73 -36.01
C THR A 439 85.61 -35.71 -37.01
N ASP A 440 84.69 -36.59 -36.58
CA ASP A 440 83.89 -37.41 -37.50
C ASP A 440 82.84 -36.55 -38.24
N PRO A 441 82.82 -36.54 -39.59
CA PRO A 441 81.86 -35.75 -40.37
C PRO A 441 80.38 -36.11 -40.15
N GLU A 442 80.05 -37.35 -39.82
CA GLU A 442 78.66 -37.78 -39.60
C GLU A 442 78.20 -37.53 -38.15
N GLU A 443 79.07 -37.69 -37.13
CA GLU A 443 78.72 -37.27 -35.76
C GLU A 443 78.63 -35.74 -35.64
N LEU A 444 79.50 -34.99 -36.31
CA LEU A 444 79.42 -33.53 -36.39
C LEU A 444 78.10 -33.06 -37.04
N LYS A 445 77.61 -33.79 -38.05
CA LYS A 445 76.33 -33.57 -38.73
C LYS A 445 75.12 -33.89 -37.84
N GLU A 446 75.24 -34.82 -36.89
CA GLU A 446 74.24 -35.02 -35.84
C GLU A 446 74.30 -33.92 -34.77
N LEU A 447 75.50 -33.43 -34.40
CA LEU A 447 75.67 -32.28 -33.51
C LEU A 447 75.05 -31.00 -34.09
N PHE A 448 75.20 -30.74 -35.40
CA PHE A 448 74.51 -29.61 -36.06
C PHE A 448 72.98 -29.73 -35.98
N ARG A 449 72.40 -30.93 -36.16
CA ARG A 449 70.95 -31.15 -35.96
C ARG A 449 70.51 -30.83 -34.53
N LEU A 450 71.33 -31.16 -33.53
CA LEU A 450 71.05 -30.81 -32.13
C LEU A 450 71.15 -29.31 -31.85
N ASP A 451 72.06 -28.58 -32.51
CA ASP A 451 72.16 -27.12 -32.39
C ASP A 451 70.95 -26.43 -33.04
N HIS A 452 70.53 -26.86 -34.23
CA HIS A 452 69.30 -26.37 -34.87
C HIS A 452 68.05 -26.61 -34.00
N LEU A 453 67.91 -27.79 -33.37
CA LEU A 453 66.84 -28.06 -32.41
C LEU A 453 66.90 -27.10 -31.21
N ALA A 454 68.10 -26.78 -30.71
CA ALA A 454 68.27 -25.82 -29.61
C ALA A 454 67.97 -24.36 -30.05
N ILE A 455 68.34 -23.94 -31.26
CA ILE A 455 67.94 -22.65 -31.85
C ILE A 455 66.41 -22.57 -31.95
N ARG A 456 65.76 -23.63 -32.42
CA ARG A 456 64.29 -23.73 -32.52
C ARG A 456 63.61 -23.68 -31.15
N MET A 457 64.20 -24.30 -30.13
CA MET A 457 63.74 -24.17 -28.73
C MET A 457 63.94 -22.75 -28.17
N ARG A 458 64.99 -22.03 -28.57
CA ARG A 458 65.19 -20.62 -28.22
C ARG A 458 64.10 -19.74 -28.85
N ARG A 459 63.86 -19.89 -30.16
CA ARG A 459 62.83 -19.11 -30.87
C ARG A 459 61.42 -19.36 -30.30
N ASN A 460 61.09 -20.60 -29.95
CA ASN A 460 59.84 -20.94 -29.25
C ASN A 460 59.74 -20.29 -27.86
N ALA A 461 60.85 -20.22 -27.10
CA ALA A 461 60.88 -19.49 -25.84
C ALA A 461 60.70 -17.98 -26.03
N GLU A 462 61.24 -17.40 -27.10
CA GLU A 462 61.08 -15.98 -27.47
C GLU A 462 59.64 -15.66 -27.95
N ASN A 463 59.02 -16.58 -28.69
CA ASN A 463 57.58 -16.54 -29.01
C ASN A 463 56.71 -16.47 -27.75
N LEU A 464 57.05 -17.21 -26.68
CA LEU A 464 56.36 -17.14 -25.38
C LEU A 464 56.55 -15.79 -24.65
N ILE A 465 57.64 -15.06 -24.91
CA ILE A 465 57.82 -13.68 -24.41
C ILE A 465 56.87 -12.72 -25.12
N VAL A 466 56.74 -12.83 -26.45
CA VAL A 466 55.79 -11.99 -27.21
C VAL A 466 54.34 -12.28 -26.79
N LEU A 467 54.01 -13.55 -26.56
CA LEU A 467 52.69 -13.98 -26.06
C LEU A 467 52.34 -13.44 -24.67
N SER A 468 53.31 -13.20 -23.78
CA SER A 468 53.05 -12.56 -22.48
C SER A 468 52.87 -11.04 -22.59
N GLY A 469 52.99 -10.45 -23.80
CA GLY A 469 52.99 -9.02 -24.05
C GLY A 469 54.36 -8.35 -23.85
N SER A 470 55.38 -9.11 -23.46
CA SER A 470 56.74 -8.60 -23.23
C SER A 470 57.54 -8.41 -24.52
N SER A 471 58.69 -7.74 -24.42
CA SER A 471 59.66 -7.60 -25.52
C SER A 471 60.87 -8.53 -25.32
N PRO A 472 61.47 -9.07 -26.41
CA PRO A 472 62.73 -9.81 -26.35
C PRO A 472 63.88 -9.00 -25.73
N ALA A 473 64.80 -9.67 -25.04
CA ALA A 473 65.79 -9.02 -24.16
C ALA A 473 66.94 -8.28 -24.87
N ARG A 474 66.95 -8.17 -26.21
CA ARG A 474 68.10 -7.71 -27.00
C ARG A 474 67.79 -6.50 -27.90
N THR A 475 67.59 -5.34 -27.28
CA THR A 475 67.41 -4.06 -28.00
C THR A 475 68.71 -3.58 -28.64
N TRP A 476 68.68 -3.30 -29.95
CA TRP A 476 69.83 -2.70 -30.66
C TRP A 476 69.80 -1.17 -30.51
N ARG A 477 70.98 -0.56 -30.27
CA ARG A 477 71.11 0.90 -30.01
C ARG A 477 71.56 1.74 -31.21
N ARG A 478 71.89 1.10 -32.33
CA ARG A 478 72.27 1.73 -33.60
C ARG A 478 71.41 1.15 -34.72
N SER A 479 71.26 1.88 -35.82
CA SER A 479 70.64 1.32 -37.02
C SER A 479 71.52 0.21 -37.60
N VAL A 480 70.91 -0.75 -38.30
CA VAL A 480 71.58 -1.94 -38.87
C VAL A 480 71.20 -2.08 -40.35
N PRO A 481 72.14 -2.33 -41.28
CA PRO A 481 71.83 -2.56 -42.69
C PRO A 481 70.81 -3.69 -42.89
N MET A 482 69.86 -3.51 -43.81
CA MET A 482 68.76 -4.45 -44.00
C MET A 482 69.25 -5.85 -44.39
N VAL A 483 70.33 -5.94 -45.17
CA VAL A 483 70.99 -7.22 -45.48
C VAL A 483 71.48 -7.95 -44.23
N ASP A 484 71.96 -7.23 -43.21
CA ASP A 484 72.41 -7.81 -41.94
C ASP A 484 71.24 -8.09 -40.98
N VAL A 485 70.12 -7.37 -41.11
CA VAL A 485 68.84 -7.71 -40.46
C VAL A 485 68.30 -9.04 -41.01
N VAL A 486 68.25 -9.21 -42.33
CA VAL A 486 67.77 -10.48 -42.94
C VAL A 486 68.75 -11.61 -42.65
N ARG A 487 70.07 -11.40 -42.70
CA ARG A 487 71.05 -12.40 -42.21
C ARG A 487 70.86 -12.76 -40.75
N GLY A 488 70.50 -11.78 -39.91
CA GLY A 488 70.11 -12.00 -38.52
C GLY A 488 68.92 -12.94 -38.38
N ALA A 489 67.90 -12.80 -39.24
CA ALA A 489 66.77 -13.72 -39.30
C ALA A 489 67.14 -15.11 -39.85
N LEU A 490 68.00 -15.18 -40.88
CA LEU A 490 68.48 -16.45 -41.44
C LEU A 490 69.29 -17.29 -40.44
N ALA A 491 69.99 -16.65 -39.50
CA ALA A 491 70.67 -17.33 -38.40
C ALA A 491 69.71 -17.98 -37.37
N GLU A 492 68.39 -17.85 -37.55
CA GLU A 492 67.33 -18.40 -36.68
C GLU A 492 66.34 -19.31 -37.45
N VAL A 493 66.69 -19.68 -38.68
CA VAL A 493 65.96 -20.59 -39.60
C VAL A 493 66.71 -21.92 -39.72
N GLU A 494 66.00 -23.04 -39.80
CA GLU A 494 66.59 -24.39 -39.86
C GLU A 494 67.35 -24.64 -41.19
N ASP A 495 66.65 -24.76 -42.33
CA ASP A 495 67.30 -24.90 -43.65
C ASP A 495 67.72 -23.53 -44.26
N TYR A 496 68.49 -22.70 -43.54
CA TYR A 496 68.90 -21.38 -44.06
C TYR A 496 69.65 -21.46 -45.42
N THR A 497 70.28 -22.59 -45.71
CA THR A 497 70.98 -22.89 -46.98
C THR A 497 70.05 -22.99 -48.19
N ARG A 498 68.74 -23.19 -47.97
CA ARG A 498 67.69 -23.15 -49.01
C ARG A 498 67.18 -21.73 -49.29
N VAL A 499 67.72 -20.69 -48.65
CA VAL A 499 67.27 -19.30 -48.86
C VAL A 499 68.25 -18.52 -49.72
N SER A 500 67.75 -17.95 -50.82
CA SER A 500 68.51 -17.11 -51.75
C SER A 500 68.23 -15.64 -51.49
N LEU A 501 69.27 -14.87 -51.14
CA LEU A 501 69.20 -13.42 -50.97
C LEU A 501 69.29 -12.72 -52.33
N MET A 502 68.24 -11.99 -52.70
CA MET A 502 68.23 -11.05 -53.81
C MET A 502 68.82 -9.70 -53.37
N PRO A 503 69.15 -8.77 -54.29
CA PRO A 503 69.60 -7.43 -53.92
C PRO A 503 68.59 -6.70 -53.03
N MET A 504 69.09 -5.89 -52.08
CA MET A 504 68.29 -5.19 -51.07
C MET A 504 68.52 -3.66 -51.02
N GLY A 505 69.58 -3.18 -51.67
CA GLY A 505 69.98 -1.76 -51.62
C GLY A 505 70.50 -1.31 -50.25
N ASP A 506 71.00 -0.08 -50.21
CA ASP A 506 71.70 0.49 -49.05
C ASP A 506 70.71 1.17 -48.09
N VAL A 507 69.91 0.35 -47.41
CA VAL A 507 68.88 0.77 -46.44
C VAL A 507 69.22 0.22 -45.05
N VAL A 508 69.07 1.05 -44.01
CA VAL A 508 69.27 0.69 -42.60
C VAL A 508 67.95 0.74 -41.82
N LEU A 509 67.76 -0.24 -40.92
CA LEU A 509 66.63 -0.35 -40.00
C LEU A 509 66.99 0.29 -38.64
N VAL A 510 66.09 1.11 -38.08
CA VAL A 510 66.28 1.79 -36.79
C VAL A 510 66.35 0.77 -35.64
N GLY A 511 67.40 0.87 -34.82
CA GLY A 511 67.78 -0.12 -33.78
C GLY A 511 66.66 -0.62 -32.85
N ARG A 512 65.68 0.22 -32.51
CA ARG A 512 64.54 -0.15 -31.65
C ARG A 512 63.67 -1.27 -32.23
N ALA A 513 63.60 -1.37 -33.56
CA ALA A 513 62.80 -2.37 -34.28
C ALA A 513 63.62 -3.62 -34.69
N VAL A 514 64.95 -3.54 -34.72
CA VAL A 514 65.82 -4.61 -35.27
C VAL A 514 65.55 -5.98 -34.64
N GLY A 515 65.38 -6.06 -33.31
CA GLY A 515 65.11 -7.34 -32.65
C GLY A 515 63.75 -7.95 -33.04
N ASP A 516 62.70 -7.12 -33.03
CA ASP A 516 61.33 -7.56 -33.35
C ASP A 516 61.17 -7.85 -34.87
N VAL A 517 61.89 -7.13 -35.74
CA VAL A 517 61.90 -7.39 -37.20
C VAL A 517 62.72 -8.63 -37.56
N ILE A 518 63.87 -8.87 -36.93
CA ILE A 518 64.61 -10.15 -37.06
C ILE A 518 63.68 -11.31 -36.72
N HIS A 519 62.96 -11.20 -35.59
CA HIS A 519 62.06 -12.25 -35.11
C HIS A 519 60.84 -12.47 -36.04
N LEU A 520 60.21 -11.38 -36.50
CA LEU A 520 59.10 -11.42 -37.47
C LEU A 520 59.54 -12.07 -38.79
N LEU A 521 60.73 -11.74 -39.30
CA LEU A 521 61.26 -12.31 -40.53
C LEU A 521 61.70 -13.77 -40.35
N ALA A 522 62.26 -14.15 -39.20
CA ALA A 522 62.64 -15.53 -38.91
C ALA A 522 61.41 -16.46 -38.91
N GLU A 523 60.31 -16.06 -38.26
CA GLU A 523 59.05 -16.82 -38.30
C GLU A 523 58.46 -16.88 -39.73
N LEU A 524 58.52 -15.81 -40.53
CA LEU A 524 58.02 -15.84 -41.92
C LEU A 524 58.87 -16.70 -42.86
N ILE A 525 60.20 -16.58 -42.79
CA ILE A 525 61.13 -17.36 -43.62
C ILE A 525 61.09 -18.84 -43.23
N GLU A 526 61.02 -19.18 -41.94
CA GLU A 526 60.85 -20.58 -41.50
C GLU A 526 59.57 -21.19 -42.09
N ASN A 527 58.44 -20.47 -42.07
CA ASN A 527 57.19 -20.96 -42.67
C ASN A 527 57.35 -21.19 -44.18
N ALA A 528 57.90 -20.21 -44.92
CA ALA A 528 58.19 -20.34 -46.35
C ALA A 528 59.07 -21.57 -46.67
N VAL A 529 60.13 -21.78 -45.88
CA VAL A 529 61.07 -22.90 -46.01
C VAL A 529 60.42 -24.25 -45.65
N SER A 530 59.57 -24.28 -44.62
CA SER A 530 58.90 -25.48 -44.09
C SER A 530 57.76 -25.98 -44.98
N PHE A 531 57.03 -25.08 -45.66
CA PHE A 531 55.96 -25.45 -46.58
C PHE A 531 56.44 -25.66 -48.03
N SER A 532 57.69 -25.30 -48.34
CA SER A 532 58.35 -25.55 -49.63
C SER A 532 59.02 -26.93 -49.69
N PRO A 533 58.88 -27.71 -50.78
CA PRO A 533 59.58 -29.00 -50.94
C PRO A 533 61.10 -28.88 -50.80
N PRO A 534 61.80 -29.90 -50.25
CA PRO A 534 63.22 -29.79 -49.87
C PRO A 534 64.18 -29.57 -51.05
N TYR A 535 63.75 -29.84 -52.29
CA TYR A 535 64.49 -29.56 -53.53
C TYR A 535 64.19 -28.16 -54.12
N THR A 536 63.53 -27.29 -53.37
CA THR A 536 63.22 -25.91 -53.77
C THR A 536 63.79 -24.89 -52.79
N ASN A 537 64.19 -23.74 -53.35
CA ASN A 537 64.74 -22.61 -52.60
C ASN A 537 63.69 -21.52 -52.42
N VAL A 538 63.70 -20.87 -51.26
CA VAL A 538 62.94 -19.66 -50.96
C VAL A 538 63.77 -18.44 -51.42
N GLN A 539 63.14 -17.44 -52.01
CA GLN A 539 63.80 -16.17 -52.35
C GLN A 539 63.42 -15.09 -51.35
N VAL A 540 64.40 -14.29 -50.90
CA VAL A 540 64.16 -13.12 -50.06
C VAL A 540 64.84 -11.91 -50.69
N GLY A 541 64.03 -10.93 -51.09
CA GLY A 541 64.48 -9.66 -51.65
C GLY A 541 63.89 -8.48 -50.91
N GLY A 542 64.35 -7.27 -51.24
CA GLY A 542 63.71 -6.06 -50.74
C GLY A 542 64.07 -4.81 -51.54
N GLN A 543 63.21 -3.81 -51.42
CA GLN A 543 63.33 -2.55 -52.16
C GLN A 543 62.69 -1.40 -51.38
N LEU A 544 63.28 -0.22 -51.52
CA LEU A 544 62.69 1.02 -51.03
C LEU A 544 61.53 1.44 -51.94
N VAL A 545 60.40 1.83 -51.35
CA VAL A 545 59.18 2.27 -52.04
C VAL A 545 58.70 3.61 -51.47
N ALA A 546 57.69 4.23 -52.10
CA ALA A 546 57.19 5.54 -51.66
C ALA A 546 56.72 5.59 -50.19
N ASN A 547 56.22 4.46 -49.65
CA ASN A 547 55.63 4.38 -48.32
C ASN A 547 56.54 3.69 -47.27
N GLY A 548 57.84 3.54 -47.55
CA GLY A 548 58.78 2.84 -46.66
C GLY A 548 59.64 1.81 -47.40
N TYR A 549 59.85 0.64 -46.80
CA TYR A 549 60.68 -0.43 -47.38
C TYR A 549 59.91 -1.75 -47.41
N VAL A 550 59.89 -2.40 -48.57
CA VAL A 550 59.24 -3.70 -48.76
C VAL A 550 60.28 -4.81 -48.77
N LEU A 551 60.06 -5.84 -47.95
CA LEU A 551 60.66 -7.16 -48.11
C LEU A 551 59.65 -8.09 -48.78
N GLU A 552 60.11 -8.89 -49.74
CA GLU A 552 59.33 -9.98 -50.33
C GLU A 552 60.02 -11.32 -50.05
N ILE A 553 59.27 -12.26 -49.47
CA ILE A 553 59.68 -13.64 -49.20
C ILE A 553 58.85 -14.53 -50.11
N GLU A 554 59.44 -15.15 -51.11
CA GLU A 554 58.74 -16.02 -52.07
C GLU A 554 59.09 -17.50 -51.85
N ASP A 555 58.06 -18.30 -51.56
CA ASP A 555 58.11 -19.75 -51.36
C ASP A 555 57.68 -20.51 -52.62
N ARG A 556 57.96 -21.82 -52.68
CA ARG A 556 57.50 -22.74 -53.75
C ARG A 556 56.74 -23.93 -53.19
N GLY A 557 55.96 -23.67 -52.15
CA GLY A 557 55.18 -24.64 -51.40
C GLY A 557 53.85 -25.02 -52.04
N LEU A 558 53.02 -25.67 -51.23
CA LEU A 558 51.66 -26.06 -51.58
C LEU A 558 50.72 -24.86 -51.84
N GLY A 559 51.14 -23.65 -51.46
CA GLY A 559 50.31 -22.44 -51.45
C GLY A 559 49.20 -22.52 -50.39
N MET A 560 48.30 -21.54 -50.44
CA MET A 560 47.11 -21.47 -49.59
C MET A 560 45.89 -21.17 -50.47
N LYS A 561 44.70 -21.63 -50.04
CA LYS A 561 43.44 -21.25 -50.69
C LYS A 561 43.19 -19.75 -50.52
N PRO A 562 42.42 -19.09 -51.42
CA PRO A 562 42.01 -17.70 -51.23
C PRO A 562 41.35 -17.46 -49.86
N GLU A 563 40.43 -18.35 -49.45
CA GLU A 563 39.78 -18.31 -48.13
C GLU A 563 40.78 -18.41 -46.95
N ASP A 564 41.84 -19.22 -47.09
CA ASP A 564 42.89 -19.36 -46.07
C ASP A 564 43.85 -18.16 -46.05
N LEU A 565 44.13 -17.55 -47.22
CA LEU A 565 44.91 -16.31 -47.35
C LEU A 565 44.16 -15.13 -46.71
N ASP A 566 42.88 -14.94 -47.04
CA ASP A 566 42.05 -13.88 -46.47
C ASP A 566 41.90 -14.07 -44.96
N ALA A 567 41.69 -15.31 -44.49
CA ALA A 567 41.65 -15.63 -43.06
C ALA A 567 43.00 -15.49 -42.34
N ALA A 568 44.14 -15.57 -43.05
CA ALA A 568 45.46 -15.28 -42.51
C ALA A 568 45.71 -13.77 -42.44
N ASN A 569 45.49 -13.06 -43.55
CA ASN A 569 45.65 -11.61 -43.67
C ASN A 569 44.76 -10.85 -42.67
N ALA A 570 43.50 -11.26 -42.50
CA ALA A 570 42.60 -10.65 -41.51
C ALA A 570 43.10 -10.80 -40.06
N ARG A 571 43.71 -11.95 -39.71
CA ARG A 571 44.30 -12.20 -38.37
C ARG A 571 45.65 -11.52 -38.16
N ILE A 572 46.32 -11.12 -39.24
CA ILE A 572 47.49 -10.26 -39.20
C ILE A 572 47.08 -8.82 -38.94
N ALA A 573 46.10 -8.32 -39.70
CA ALA A 573 45.61 -6.95 -39.59
C ALA A 573 44.93 -6.67 -38.24
N ASP A 574 44.07 -7.58 -37.75
CA ASP A 574 43.54 -7.51 -36.39
C ASP A 574 43.75 -8.83 -35.61
N PRO A 575 44.80 -8.92 -34.77
CA PRO A 575 45.04 -10.09 -33.93
C PRO A 575 43.99 -10.20 -32.81
N PRO A 576 43.25 -11.32 -32.73
CA PRO A 576 42.27 -11.56 -31.67
C PRO A 576 42.96 -11.89 -30.32
N GLU A 577 42.22 -11.80 -29.21
CA GLU A 577 42.75 -12.21 -27.90
C GLU A 577 43.32 -13.64 -27.91
N PHE A 578 44.52 -13.82 -27.35
CA PHE A 578 45.17 -15.12 -27.25
C PHE A 578 44.31 -16.13 -26.47
N ARG A 579 44.09 -17.30 -27.07
CA ARG A 579 43.43 -18.45 -26.46
C ARG A 579 44.37 -19.65 -26.50
N ILE A 580 44.51 -20.34 -25.37
CA ILE A 580 45.45 -21.46 -25.17
C ILE A 580 45.13 -22.68 -26.08
N THR A 581 43.91 -22.74 -26.62
CA THR A 581 43.38 -23.87 -27.41
C THR A 581 43.84 -23.86 -28.89
N GLY A 582 45.14 -24.04 -29.15
CA GLY A 582 45.63 -24.29 -30.51
C GLY A 582 47.11 -24.01 -30.74
N THR A 583 47.96 -25.03 -30.62
CA THR A 583 49.42 -24.91 -30.80
C THR A 583 49.88 -24.68 -32.25
N ALA A 584 49.06 -25.04 -33.24
CA ALA A 584 49.48 -25.18 -34.64
C ALA A 584 49.58 -23.87 -35.47
N ARG A 585 49.32 -22.68 -34.90
CA ARG A 585 49.37 -21.39 -35.63
C ARG A 585 50.10 -20.27 -34.85
N LEU A 586 51.01 -20.66 -33.96
CA LEU A 586 51.66 -19.75 -33.00
C LEU A 586 52.53 -18.68 -33.69
N GLY A 587 53.30 -19.04 -34.72
CA GLY A 587 54.16 -18.10 -35.46
C GLY A 587 53.38 -16.94 -36.10
N LEU A 588 52.21 -17.22 -36.71
CA LEU A 588 51.37 -16.18 -37.33
C LEU A 588 50.82 -15.17 -36.29
N TYR A 589 50.54 -15.63 -35.06
CA TYR A 589 50.15 -14.76 -33.95
C TYR A 589 51.32 -13.89 -33.48
N VAL A 590 52.54 -14.42 -33.47
CA VAL A 590 53.74 -13.64 -33.12
C VAL A 590 54.02 -12.60 -34.20
N VAL A 591 53.93 -12.97 -35.48
CA VAL A 591 54.02 -12.03 -36.61
C VAL A 591 53.00 -10.90 -36.46
N SER A 592 51.73 -11.20 -36.19
CA SER A 592 50.69 -10.16 -36.05
C SER A 592 50.86 -9.27 -34.81
N GLN A 593 51.29 -9.84 -33.68
CA GLN A 593 51.58 -9.07 -32.46
C GLN A 593 52.82 -8.16 -32.60
N LEU A 594 53.85 -8.60 -33.36
CA LEU A 594 55.03 -7.78 -33.66
C LEU A 594 54.73 -6.74 -34.75
N ALA A 595 53.89 -7.08 -35.74
CA ALA A 595 53.42 -6.18 -36.77
C ALA A 595 52.65 -4.99 -36.18
N LYS A 596 51.60 -5.27 -35.38
CA LYS A 596 50.77 -4.27 -34.69
C LYS A 596 51.54 -3.43 -33.66
N ARG A 597 52.72 -3.86 -33.22
CA ARG A 597 53.61 -3.12 -32.30
C ARG A 597 54.40 -2.00 -33.00
N HIS A 598 54.77 -2.18 -34.28
CA HIS A 598 55.63 -1.24 -35.03
C HIS A 598 54.97 -0.70 -36.31
N ASP A 599 53.65 -0.86 -36.46
CA ASP A 599 52.85 -0.51 -37.64
C ASP A 599 53.36 -1.11 -38.97
N ILE A 600 53.93 -2.32 -38.88
CA ILE A 600 54.42 -3.08 -40.04
C ILE A 600 53.23 -3.79 -40.68
N GLN A 601 53.04 -3.63 -41.98
CA GLN A 601 51.99 -4.33 -42.72
C GLN A 601 52.55 -5.61 -43.32
N VAL A 602 51.91 -6.76 -43.06
CA VAL A 602 52.29 -8.07 -43.61
C VAL A 602 51.11 -8.65 -44.38
N VAL A 603 51.32 -8.98 -45.66
CA VAL A 603 50.28 -9.47 -46.57
C VAL A 603 50.78 -10.71 -47.31
N LEU A 604 50.01 -11.79 -47.25
CA LEU A 604 50.25 -13.02 -48.01
C LEU A 604 49.47 -12.96 -49.32
N LYS A 605 50.15 -13.25 -50.44
CA LYS A 605 49.60 -13.38 -51.79
C LYS A 605 50.06 -14.70 -52.43
N SER A 606 49.36 -15.23 -53.42
CA SER A 606 49.81 -16.41 -54.16
C SER A 606 51.05 -16.09 -55.02
N SER A 607 52.04 -16.99 -55.05
CA SER A 607 53.21 -16.84 -55.94
C SER A 607 52.85 -17.19 -57.39
N PRO A 608 53.30 -16.43 -58.40
CA PRO A 608 53.21 -16.81 -59.82
C PRO A 608 53.92 -18.12 -60.17
N TYR A 609 54.87 -18.57 -59.35
CA TYR A 609 55.65 -19.80 -59.56
C TYR A 609 55.07 -21.02 -58.82
N GLY A 610 53.88 -20.87 -58.20
CA GLY A 610 53.32 -21.81 -57.23
C GLY A 610 53.94 -21.59 -55.85
N GLY A 611 53.12 -21.70 -54.79
CA GLY A 611 53.50 -21.31 -53.43
C GLY A 611 52.89 -19.98 -52.98
N THR A 612 53.49 -19.38 -51.96
CA THR A 612 53.08 -18.09 -51.37
C THR A 612 54.20 -17.07 -51.50
N THR A 613 53.83 -15.81 -51.71
CA THR A 613 54.72 -14.67 -51.48
C THR A 613 54.22 -13.90 -50.26
N VAL A 614 55.09 -13.65 -49.28
CA VAL A 614 54.80 -12.74 -48.17
C VAL A 614 55.43 -11.38 -48.45
N VAL A 615 54.61 -10.33 -48.41
CA VAL A 615 55.02 -8.94 -48.54
C VAL A 615 55.03 -8.31 -47.16
N VAL A 616 56.18 -7.80 -46.71
CA VAL A 616 56.35 -7.10 -45.44
C VAL A 616 56.72 -5.65 -45.74
N LEU A 617 55.79 -4.72 -45.54
CA LEU A 617 56.02 -3.28 -45.64
C LEU A 617 56.41 -2.74 -44.26
N LEU A 618 57.67 -2.34 -44.13
CA LEU A 618 58.19 -1.58 -43.00
C LEU A 618 57.89 -0.09 -43.25
N PRO A 619 57.16 0.61 -42.36
CA PRO A 619 56.83 2.01 -42.54
C PRO A 619 58.06 2.92 -42.41
N GLN A 620 57.96 4.13 -42.96
CA GLN A 620 59.09 5.04 -43.16
C GLN A 620 59.81 5.42 -41.85
N GLU A 621 59.09 5.44 -40.72
CA GLU A 621 59.61 5.75 -39.38
C GLU A 621 60.60 4.71 -38.83
N LEU A 622 60.70 3.54 -39.48
CA LEU A 622 61.63 2.47 -39.12
C LEU A 622 62.87 2.40 -40.03
N VAL A 623 62.87 3.02 -41.20
CA VAL A 623 63.90 2.81 -42.23
C VAL A 623 64.52 4.11 -42.74
N GLN A 624 65.81 4.06 -43.07
CA GLN A 624 66.59 5.20 -43.57
C GLN A 624 67.52 4.70 -44.68
N LEU A 625 67.87 5.54 -45.66
CA LEU A 625 69.01 5.22 -46.54
C LEU A 625 70.28 5.22 -45.70
N ASP A 626 71.26 4.37 -46.01
CA ASP A 626 72.57 4.44 -45.38
C ASP A 626 73.27 5.76 -45.79
N PRO A 627 73.63 6.65 -44.86
CA PRO A 627 74.22 7.94 -45.19
C PRO A 627 75.72 7.87 -45.56
N SER A 628 76.27 6.69 -45.84
CA SER A 628 77.73 6.43 -45.86
C SER A 628 78.33 5.97 -47.21
N PRO A 629 78.21 6.72 -48.33
CA PRO A 629 78.76 6.33 -49.62
C PRO A 629 80.26 6.69 -49.80
N GLU A 630 81.12 6.47 -48.80
CA GLU A 630 82.56 6.79 -48.93
C GLU A 630 83.50 5.84 -48.16
N SER A 631 84.57 5.41 -48.86
CA SER A 631 85.78 4.73 -48.34
C SER A 631 85.62 3.53 -47.39
N ARG A 632 85.23 2.38 -47.94
CA ARG A 632 85.85 1.09 -47.55
C ARG A 632 87.01 0.78 -48.50
N GLY A 633 88.17 1.37 -48.22
CA GLY A 633 89.43 0.97 -48.87
C GLY A 633 89.79 -0.48 -48.51
N SER A 634 90.36 -1.21 -49.47
CA SER A 634 90.74 -2.61 -49.30
C SER A 634 91.94 -2.78 -48.37
N ASP A 635 91.88 -3.76 -47.47
CA ASP A 635 92.67 -4.99 -47.64
C ASP A 635 92.25 -6.10 -46.65
N GLU A 636 92.78 -7.31 -46.87
CA GLU A 636 92.61 -8.56 -46.12
C GLU A 636 91.18 -9.03 -45.83
N GLN A 637 90.63 -9.77 -46.80
CA GLN A 637 89.78 -10.93 -46.50
C GLN A 637 90.59 -12.03 -45.78
N ASP A 638 89.85 -12.87 -45.07
CA ASP A 638 90.22 -14.20 -44.57
C ASP A 638 91.29 -14.31 -43.46
N ARG A 639 90.81 -14.21 -42.21
CA ARG A 639 91.22 -15.14 -41.13
C ARG A 639 90.15 -15.22 -40.03
N LEU A 640 89.45 -16.36 -39.97
CA LEU A 640 88.53 -16.70 -38.89
C LEU A 640 89.26 -16.91 -37.54
N PRO A 641 88.96 -16.15 -36.46
CA PRO A 641 89.52 -16.39 -35.14
C PRO A 641 88.82 -17.59 -34.46
N ARG A 642 89.48 -18.75 -34.52
CA ARG A 642 89.16 -20.00 -33.81
C ARG A 642 88.87 -19.77 -32.31
N ARG A 643 87.68 -20.15 -31.84
CA ARG A 643 87.19 -20.01 -30.43
C ARG A 643 87.68 -21.16 -29.52
N GLN A 644 87.86 -20.84 -28.21
CA GLN A 644 88.26 -21.68 -27.04
C GLN A 644 89.78 -21.73 -26.67
N PRO A 645 90.18 -22.01 -25.40
CA PRO A 645 89.64 -21.45 -24.13
C PRO A 645 90.65 -21.23 -22.96
N ALA A 646 90.24 -20.40 -21.98
CA ALA A 646 90.50 -20.48 -20.51
C ALA A 646 91.91 -20.29 -19.85
N ALA A 647 91.88 -19.57 -18.69
CA ALA A 647 92.91 -19.42 -17.64
C ALA A 647 94.27 -18.76 -18.05
N SER A 648 94.98 -17.98 -17.22
CA SER A 648 94.77 -17.29 -15.92
C SER A 648 95.87 -16.19 -15.79
N VAL A 649 96.08 -15.34 -14.76
CA VAL A 649 95.72 -15.26 -13.32
C VAL A 649 95.32 -13.80 -12.98
N ALA A 650 95.05 -13.47 -11.70
CA ALA A 650 94.50 -12.19 -11.22
C ALA A 650 95.50 -11.00 -11.11
N GLY A 651 94.97 -9.80 -11.39
CA GLY A 651 95.38 -8.52 -10.78
C GLY A 651 94.18 -7.91 -10.03
N ARG A 652 94.40 -7.28 -8.87
CA ARG A 652 93.31 -6.96 -7.90
C ARG A 652 92.80 -5.52 -8.01
N SER A 653 91.48 -5.36 -7.85
CA SER A 653 90.84 -4.21 -7.18
C SER A 653 89.57 -4.69 -6.48
N ALA A 654 89.28 -4.17 -5.29
CA ALA A 654 88.10 -4.52 -4.49
C ALA A 654 86.88 -3.64 -4.85
N PRO A 655 85.66 -4.07 -4.49
CA PRO A 655 85.14 -3.73 -3.17
C PRO A 655 84.72 -4.96 -2.34
N ALA A 656 84.43 -4.73 -1.05
CA ALA A 656 84.07 -5.78 -0.11
C ALA A 656 82.63 -6.29 -0.32
N GLY A 657 82.44 -7.60 -0.17
CA GLY A 657 81.13 -8.20 0.06
C GLY A 657 81.06 -8.81 1.46
N ASN A 658 79.85 -8.88 2.02
CA ASN A 658 79.49 -9.78 3.11
C ASN A 658 78.03 -10.24 2.88
N VAL A 659 77.72 -11.49 3.25
CA VAL A 659 76.51 -12.18 2.77
C VAL A 659 75.86 -12.98 3.90
N ARG A 660 74.51 -13.10 3.87
CA ARG A 660 73.63 -13.81 4.83
C ARG A 660 73.51 -13.05 6.17
N SER A 661 72.34 -12.98 6.81
CA SER A 661 71.29 -14.01 6.93
C SER A 661 69.86 -13.45 7.12
N LEU A 662 68.89 -14.33 7.35
CA LEU A 662 67.43 -14.03 7.39
C LEU A 662 66.95 -13.50 8.76
N ARG A 663 66.26 -12.35 8.82
CA ARG A 663 65.16 -12.16 9.82
C ARG A 663 64.19 -10.99 9.57
N ARG A 664 62.90 -11.32 9.79
CA ARG A 664 61.73 -10.56 10.29
C ARG A 664 61.75 -9.01 10.38
N VAL A 665 60.65 -8.43 9.92
CA VAL A 665 60.23 -7.00 9.98
C VAL A 665 60.01 -6.46 11.41
N ASN A 666 60.45 -5.22 11.68
CA ASN A 666 59.68 -4.18 12.41
C ASN A 666 60.41 -2.81 12.37
N PRO A 667 59.72 -1.68 12.08
CA PRO A 667 60.26 -0.32 12.25
C PRO A 667 59.50 0.53 13.29
N VAL A 668 60.22 1.34 14.08
CA VAL A 668 59.72 2.45 14.92
C VAL A 668 60.80 3.54 14.99
N PRO A 669 60.48 4.79 14.63
CA PRO A 669 60.60 5.94 15.56
C PRO A 669 59.36 6.89 15.44
N THR A 670 58.76 7.50 16.49
CA THR A 670 59.25 8.47 17.50
C THR A 670 59.84 9.76 16.91
N ALA A 671 59.47 10.98 17.31
CA ALA A 671 58.39 11.48 18.18
C ALA A 671 58.28 13.02 18.01
N ASP A 672 57.23 13.67 18.55
CA ASP A 672 57.36 15.04 19.08
C ASP A 672 56.33 15.35 20.19
N THR A 673 56.48 16.48 20.92
CA THR A 673 56.09 16.58 22.34
C THR A 673 55.50 17.93 22.80
N SER A 674 54.39 17.91 23.56
CA SER A 674 54.00 18.83 24.68
C SER A 674 52.50 18.68 25.02
N GLY A 675 51.98 18.89 26.24
CA GLY A 675 52.57 19.20 27.54
C GLY A 675 51.63 18.86 28.73
N ASN A 676 52.13 18.93 29.97
CA ASN A 676 51.51 18.51 31.26
C ASN A 676 50.49 19.58 31.82
N PRO A 677 49.77 19.45 32.98
CA PRO A 677 49.96 18.50 34.11
C PRO A 677 48.74 17.93 34.92
N ALA A 678 48.88 16.65 35.30
CA ALA A 678 48.79 16.08 36.67
C ALA A 678 47.44 15.85 37.46
N PRO A 679 47.41 14.86 38.41
CA PRO A 679 46.23 14.33 39.16
C PRO A 679 46.23 14.82 40.65
N PRO A 680 45.67 14.20 41.75
CA PRO A 680 45.10 12.85 42.06
C PRO A 680 43.76 12.93 42.88
N PRO A 681 43.31 12.00 43.80
CA PRO A 681 43.72 10.61 44.16
C PRO A 681 42.56 9.58 44.34
N ALA A 682 42.90 8.38 44.85
CA ALA A 682 42.02 7.42 45.57
C ALA A 682 42.79 6.90 46.81
N PRO A 683 42.17 6.43 47.94
CA PRO A 683 41.55 5.06 48.01
C PRO A 683 40.41 4.78 49.07
N VAL A 684 39.55 3.77 48.82
CA VAL A 684 39.14 2.56 49.64
C VAL A 684 38.80 2.70 51.18
N PRO A 685 37.87 1.93 51.85
CA PRO A 685 36.93 0.82 51.48
C PRO A 685 35.42 0.90 51.97
N ASP A 686 34.58 -0.04 51.47
CA ASP A 686 33.46 -0.84 52.10
C ASP A 686 32.31 -0.23 52.97
N PRO A 687 31.17 -0.96 53.20
CA PRO A 687 30.28 -1.70 52.27
C PRO A 687 28.74 -1.51 52.58
N VAL A 688 27.82 -2.29 51.95
CA VAL A 688 26.51 -2.88 52.46
C VAL A 688 25.36 -3.02 51.40
N THR A 689 24.60 -4.15 51.45
CA THR A 689 23.32 -4.55 50.74
C THR A 689 23.13 -4.26 49.23
N ARG A 690 23.14 -5.19 48.24
CA ARG A 690 22.52 -6.54 48.07
C ARG A 690 20.96 -6.53 47.97
N PRO A 691 20.29 -7.35 47.11
CA PRO A 691 20.47 -7.60 45.66
C PRO A 691 19.14 -7.66 44.86
N GLU A 692 19.21 -8.01 43.56
CA GLU A 692 18.06 -8.31 42.69
C GLU A 692 17.73 -9.82 42.55
N ARG A 693 16.55 -10.09 41.96
CA ARG A 693 15.74 -11.32 41.81
C ARG A 693 16.04 -12.14 40.54
N VAL A 694 16.14 -13.49 40.63
CA VAL A 694 15.85 -14.45 39.52
C VAL A 694 15.34 -15.81 40.06
N VAL A 695 14.70 -16.61 39.20
CA VAL A 695 14.42 -18.08 39.23
C VAL A 695 12.95 -18.50 39.47
N ARG A 696 12.58 -19.69 38.94
CA ARG A 696 11.24 -20.11 38.48
C ARG A 696 10.98 -21.61 38.74
N ARG A 697 9.76 -21.94 39.21
CA ARG A 697 9.11 -23.29 39.29
C ARG A 697 9.74 -24.37 40.20
N GLU A 698 9.00 -24.74 41.25
CA GLU A 698 8.26 -26.02 41.45
C GLU A 698 8.81 -27.38 40.93
N PRO A 699 8.39 -28.55 41.49
CA PRO A 699 7.24 -28.77 42.41
C PRO A 699 7.52 -29.63 43.68
N GLY A 700 6.54 -29.72 44.60
CA GLY A 700 6.42 -30.88 45.51
C GLY A 700 5.74 -30.67 46.87
N SER A 701 4.98 -31.69 47.30
CA SER A 701 4.55 -32.00 48.69
C SER A 701 3.39 -31.21 49.36
N ARG A 702 2.30 -31.95 49.62
CA ARG A 702 1.30 -31.75 50.71
C ARG A 702 1.90 -32.18 52.07
N PRO A 703 1.32 -31.94 53.28
CA PRO A 703 -0.13 -32.06 53.55
C PRO A 703 -0.80 -31.21 54.68
N ALA A 704 -2.13 -31.39 54.76
CA ALA A 704 -2.98 -31.47 55.97
C ALA A 704 -3.51 -30.22 56.70
N GLN A 705 -4.68 -30.47 57.31
CA GLN A 705 -5.52 -29.69 58.25
C GLN A 705 -6.55 -28.72 57.64
N SER A 706 -7.81 -28.65 58.11
CA SER A 706 -8.63 -29.62 58.89
C SER A 706 -10.09 -29.12 58.91
N GLU A 707 -11.08 -29.90 58.43
CA GLU A 707 -12.50 -29.54 58.52
C GLU A 707 -13.42 -30.73 58.82
N THR A 708 -14.30 -30.56 59.82
CA THR A 708 -15.43 -31.42 60.17
C THR A 708 -16.39 -30.63 61.08
N PRO A 709 -17.71 -30.91 61.07
CA PRO A 709 -18.60 -30.60 59.95
C PRO A 709 -19.73 -29.64 60.37
N ALA A 710 -20.40 -29.03 59.39
CA ALA A 710 -21.67 -28.33 59.58
C ALA A 710 -22.77 -28.98 58.72
N GLU A 711 -24.00 -28.96 59.22
CA GLU A 711 -25.16 -29.65 58.63
C GLU A 711 -25.81 -28.80 57.53
N PRO A 712 -26.31 -29.38 56.41
CA PRO A 712 -26.86 -28.60 55.30
C PRO A 712 -28.27 -28.08 55.61
N GLU A 713 -28.45 -26.76 55.58
CA GLU A 713 -29.78 -26.14 55.60
C GLU A 713 -30.58 -26.54 54.35
N GLN A 714 -31.78 -27.09 54.55
CA GLN A 714 -32.76 -27.29 53.49
C GLN A 714 -33.63 -26.03 53.37
N GLN A 715 -33.58 -25.31 52.25
CA GLN A 715 -34.71 -24.51 51.78
C GLN A 715 -34.93 -24.65 50.26
N PRO A 716 -36.18 -24.51 49.79
CA PRO A 716 -36.58 -24.86 48.42
C PRO A 716 -36.74 -23.63 47.52
N VAL A 717 -36.79 -23.85 46.21
CA VAL A 717 -37.97 -23.54 45.35
C VAL A 717 -37.87 -24.49 44.15
N ALA A 718 -38.98 -25.11 43.77
CA ALA A 718 -39.14 -25.72 42.46
C ALA A 718 -40.36 -25.09 41.79
N GLU A 719 -40.15 -24.38 40.69
CA GLU A 719 -41.26 -23.93 39.85
C GLU A 719 -41.76 -25.10 39.00
N PHE A 720 -43.09 -25.25 38.98
CA PHE A 720 -43.79 -26.27 38.21
C PHE A 720 -44.58 -25.61 37.10
N THR A 721 -44.70 -26.27 35.96
CA THR A 721 -45.65 -25.87 34.92
C THR A 721 -47.09 -26.02 35.44
N PRO A 722 -48.10 -25.39 34.81
CA PRO A 722 -49.52 -25.59 35.14
C PRO A 722 -50.01 -27.05 35.07
N SER A 723 -49.20 -27.98 34.55
CA SER A 723 -49.47 -29.42 34.51
C SER A 723 -48.69 -30.23 35.56
N GLY A 724 -48.05 -29.57 36.55
CA GLY A 724 -47.42 -30.22 37.70
C GLY A 724 -46.05 -30.86 37.42
N LEU A 725 -45.39 -30.51 36.31
CA LEU A 725 -44.04 -31.00 35.98
C LEU A 725 -42.98 -29.96 36.36
N PRO A 726 -41.89 -30.34 37.06
CA PRO A 726 -40.85 -29.40 37.49
C PRO A 726 -40.01 -28.91 36.31
N LEU A 727 -39.72 -27.60 36.26
CA LEU A 727 -38.82 -27.04 35.25
C LEU A 727 -37.37 -27.48 35.47
N ARG A 728 -36.62 -27.63 34.38
CA ARG A 728 -35.15 -27.78 34.40
C ARG A 728 -34.50 -26.46 34.04
N VAL A 729 -33.69 -25.91 34.95
CA VAL A 729 -32.81 -24.77 34.66
C VAL A 729 -31.56 -25.25 33.89
N PRO A 730 -31.24 -24.68 32.71
CA PRO A 730 -30.00 -25.00 32.00
C PRO A 730 -28.75 -24.65 32.82
N GLN A 731 -27.66 -25.41 32.61
CA GLN A 731 -26.32 -25.18 33.21
C GLN A 731 -26.20 -25.15 34.75
N ALA A 732 -27.24 -25.46 35.52
CA ALA A 732 -27.21 -25.44 37.00
C ALA A 732 -26.13 -26.34 37.68
N ASN A 733 -25.42 -27.19 36.92
CA ASN A 733 -24.34 -28.07 37.40
C ASN A 733 -23.02 -27.91 36.62
N LEU A 734 -22.76 -26.76 35.97
CA LEU A 734 -21.47 -26.51 35.31
C LEU A 734 -20.36 -26.20 36.32
N ALA A 735 -19.19 -26.83 36.15
CA ALA A 735 -18.01 -26.53 36.95
C ALA A 735 -17.41 -25.15 36.58
N PRO A 736 -16.86 -24.37 37.53
CA PRO A 736 -16.40 -22.99 37.26
C PRO A 736 -15.36 -22.84 36.14
N ALA A 737 -14.56 -23.88 35.86
CA ALA A 737 -13.53 -23.88 34.82
C ALA A 737 -14.06 -24.11 33.39
N LEU A 738 -15.38 -24.13 33.17
CA LEU A 738 -16.04 -24.25 31.86
C LEU A 738 -16.95 -23.05 31.54
N ARG A 739 -16.73 -21.91 32.20
CA ARG A 739 -17.54 -20.70 32.03
C ARG A 739 -16.99 -19.70 31.00
N ASP A 740 -15.68 -19.76 30.74
CA ASP A 740 -14.94 -18.82 29.90
C ASP A 740 -14.23 -19.55 28.73
N ASP A 741 -15.02 -20.15 27.84
CA ASP A 741 -14.56 -20.54 26.49
C ASP A 741 -15.76 -20.46 25.55
N ALA A 742 -15.70 -19.57 24.54
CA ALA A 742 -16.86 -19.22 23.71
C ALA A 742 -16.76 -19.87 22.31
N PRO A 743 -17.59 -20.88 21.99
CA PRO A 743 -17.81 -21.28 20.61
C PRO A 743 -18.70 -20.25 19.93
N ALA A 744 -18.37 -19.83 18.71
CA ALA A 744 -19.25 -18.98 17.92
C ALA A 744 -20.59 -19.71 17.67
N GLN A 745 -21.70 -19.09 18.07
CA GLN A 745 -23.03 -19.51 17.66
C GLN A 745 -23.27 -19.13 16.19
N PRO A 746 -24.11 -19.87 15.44
CA PRO A 746 -24.68 -19.36 14.21
C PRO A 746 -25.71 -18.28 14.56
N ASP A 747 -25.68 -17.16 13.83
CA ASP A 747 -26.70 -16.12 13.97
C ASP A 747 -28.07 -16.67 13.53
N HIS A 748 -29.06 -16.59 14.43
CA HIS A 748 -30.46 -16.77 14.09
C HIS A 748 -31.09 -15.37 13.98
N GLU A 749 -31.41 -14.98 12.75
CA GLU A 749 -32.12 -13.74 12.45
C GLU A 749 -33.60 -13.90 12.83
N GLU A 750 -34.06 -13.17 13.86
CA GLU A 750 -35.50 -12.92 14.10
C GLU A 750 -35.94 -11.74 13.21
N ASP A 751 -36.13 -12.02 11.93
CA ASP A 751 -36.61 -11.06 10.91
C ASP A 751 -38.14 -11.11 10.81
N ASP A 752 -38.83 -10.59 11.83
CA ASP A 752 -40.31 -10.58 11.92
C ASP A 752 -40.94 -9.43 11.11
N ASP A 753 -40.58 -9.37 9.82
CA ASP A 753 -41.07 -8.45 8.80
C ASP A 753 -42.31 -9.08 8.14
N ASP A 754 -43.47 -8.98 8.80
CA ASP A 754 -44.72 -9.71 8.49
C ASP A 754 -45.40 -9.23 7.19
N ARG A 755 -44.78 -9.59 6.05
CA ARG A 755 -45.18 -9.17 4.69
C ARG A 755 -46.56 -9.69 4.32
N SER A 756 -47.35 -8.83 3.69
CA SER A 756 -48.76 -9.13 3.45
C SER A 756 -48.95 -10.39 2.56
N PRO A 757 -50.04 -11.16 2.76
CA PRO A 757 -50.38 -12.29 1.88
C PRO A 757 -50.58 -11.92 0.41
N GLU A 758 -50.67 -10.63 0.09
CA GLU A 758 -50.79 -10.10 -1.26
C GLU A 758 -49.42 -9.80 -1.88
N GLU A 759 -48.45 -9.30 -1.10
CA GLU A 759 -47.05 -9.19 -1.52
C GLU A 759 -46.40 -10.56 -1.74
N ILE A 760 -46.65 -11.53 -0.86
CA ILE A 760 -46.19 -12.92 -1.04
C ILE A 760 -46.76 -13.49 -2.35
N ARG A 761 -48.03 -13.20 -2.65
CA ARG A 761 -48.70 -13.59 -3.91
C ARG A 761 -48.11 -12.87 -5.13
N ALA A 762 -47.79 -11.59 -5.02
CA ALA A 762 -47.16 -10.79 -6.07
C ALA A 762 -45.71 -11.24 -6.34
N MET A 763 -44.94 -11.56 -5.30
CA MET A 763 -43.57 -12.05 -5.39
C MET A 763 -43.52 -13.46 -6.00
N MET A 764 -44.41 -14.36 -5.59
CA MET A 764 -44.56 -15.67 -6.24
C MET A 764 -45.05 -15.53 -7.69
N GLY A 765 -45.92 -14.58 -7.99
CA GLY A 765 -46.36 -14.26 -9.35
C GLY A 765 -45.23 -13.75 -10.24
N SER A 766 -44.37 -12.87 -9.73
CA SER A 766 -43.19 -12.35 -10.46
C SER A 766 -42.14 -13.43 -10.67
N LEU A 767 -41.89 -14.29 -9.66
CA LEU A 767 -40.99 -15.43 -9.77
C LEU A 767 -41.48 -16.47 -10.80
N GLN A 768 -42.77 -16.81 -10.76
CA GLN A 768 -43.36 -17.81 -11.66
C GLN A 768 -43.43 -17.29 -13.11
N SER A 769 -43.77 -16.01 -13.31
CA SER A 769 -43.75 -15.39 -14.64
C SER A 769 -42.33 -15.20 -15.18
N GLY A 770 -41.36 -14.81 -14.34
CA GLY A 770 -39.94 -14.76 -14.70
C GLY A 770 -39.37 -16.13 -15.09
N THR A 771 -39.69 -17.18 -14.33
CA THR A 771 -39.29 -18.56 -14.65
C THR A 771 -39.94 -19.07 -15.93
N ARG A 772 -41.19 -18.69 -16.20
CA ARG A 772 -41.89 -18.99 -17.47
C ARG A 772 -41.24 -18.27 -18.64
N LEU A 773 -40.96 -16.97 -18.52
CA LEU A 773 -40.28 -16.17 -19.55
C LEU A 773 -38.89 -16.72 -19.85
N GLY A 774 -38.12 -17.10 -18.83
CA GLY A 774 -36.82 -17.74 -18.97
C GLY A 774 -36.89 -19.08 -19.70
N ARG A 775 -37.92 -19.91 -19.44
CA ARG A 775 -38.16 -21.16 -20.18
C ARG A 775 -38.57 -20.94 -21.62
N THR A 776 -39.44 -19.96 -21.91
CA THR A 776 -39.80 -19.61 -23.29
C THR A 776 -38.58 -19.14 -24.08
N ARG A 777 -37.79 -18.22 -23.51
CA ARG A 777 -36.57 -17.69 -24.15
C ARG A 777 -35.46 -18.74 -24.30
N ALA A 778 -35.40 -19.72 -23.40
CA ALA A 778 -34.50 -20.87 -23.55
C ALA A 778 -34.95 -21.84 -24.65
N ALA A 779 -36.25 -21.95 -24.94
CA ALA A 779 -36.75 -22.73 -26.07
C ALA A 779 -36.47 -22.02 -27.42
N GLU A 780 -36.69 -20.70 -27.49
CA GLU A 780 -36.33 -19.87 -28.65
C GLU A 780 -34.84 -20.01 -29.00
N LEU A 781 -33.96 -20.03 -27.99
CA LEU A 781 -32.51 -20.25 -28.14
C LEU A 781 -32.09 -21.70 -28.49
N ILE A 782 -33.03 -22.64 -28.56
CA ILE A 782 -32.80 -24.04 -28.98
C ILE A 782 -33.28 -24.25 -30.43
N ASP A 783 -34.39 -23.62 -30.83
CA ASP A 783 -34.89 -23.66 -32.22
C ASP A 783 -34.03 -22.83 -33.19
N ASP A 784 -33.46 -21.69 -32.76
CA ASP A 784 -32.65 -20.79 -33.61
C ASP A 784 -31.20 -21.29 -33.85
N LYS A 785 -31.04 -22.61 -34.01
CA LYS A 785 -29.76 -23.26 -34.27
C LYS A 785 -29.77 -23.94 -35.65
N PRO A 786 -29.06 -23.41 -36.66
CA PRO A 786 -29.12 -23.93 -38.01
C PRO A 786 -28.59 -25.37 -38.10
N MET A 787 -29.36 -26.23 -38.75
CA MET A 787 -28.87 -27.52 -39.27
C MET A 787 -27.93 -27.25 -40.44
N ASP A 788 -26.64 -27.57 -40.26
CA ASP A 788 -25.62 -27.53 -41.31
C ASP A 788 -25.25 -28.99 -41.64
N ASP A 789 -25.74 -29.51 -42.76
CA ASP A 789 -25.63 -30.93 -43.13
C ASP A 789 -25.20 -31.11 -44.59
N GLN A 790 -23.97 -31.64 -44.74
CA GLN A 790 -23.27 -32.06 -45.96
C GLN A 790 -22.86 -30.95 -46.95
N PRO A 791 -21.74 -31.16 -47.67
CA PRO A 791 -21.81 -32.05 -48.84
C PRO A 791 -20.77 -33.19 -48.83
N GLY A 792 -21.21 -34.38 -49.24
CA GLY A 792 -20.33 -35.46 -49.72
C GLY A 792 -20.47 -35.62 -51.24
N GLY A 793 -19.36 -35.54 -51.97
CA GLY A 793 -19.34 -35.78 -53.43
C GLY A 793 -18.13 -35.15 -54.10
N GLY A 794 -17.08 -35.94 -54.39
CA GLY A 794 -15.83 -35.39 -54.94
C GLY A 794 -14.70 -36.37 -55.32
N ALA A 795 -14.90 -37.68 -55.18
CA ALA A 795 -14.06 -38.74 -55.74
C ALA A 795 -14.86 -40.05 -55.81
#